data_AF-A0A2E7P1T7-F1
#
_entry.id   AF-A0A2E7P1T7-F1
#
_cell.length_a   1.000
_cell.length_b   1.000
_cell.length_c   1.000
_cell.angle_alpha   90.00
_cell.angle_beta   90.00
_cell.angle_gamma   90.00
#
_symmetry.space_group_name_H-M   'P 1'
#
loop_
_entity.id
_entity.type
_entity.pdbx_description
1 polymer ?
#
loop_
_entity_poly.entity_id
_entity_poly.type
_entity_poly.pdbx_seq_one_letter_code
_entity_poly.pdbx_strand_id
1 'polypeptide(L)'
;MRRQIIRGKFMRFVSPRGLLATLLCSLSFVVHAQLPAAASAAATESAEAPSLPVREIQVASEAFTRGDKIPSWVEPIEVPATRRTEAIVMRLWDTQFRADSQPVFYVNRAAQINDSSALASAGQLIIDFVPQYQKMHLHSLRVLRGKEVLDHTSRVQVRFLQRELGMENGVFSGSVQAVMLVPDLRVGDTVQYAYSVEGTNPVFGSTYANEAGWDWPIPVELRSVILSHPVGQRVDWKMVGEIGNTDIRPDISQAAGWRKLRFTERGIRIEEPDRWVPADFSLRRLQFTSWDSWNSVARWADGLFPPAPVPAALQARLEQWKKLPTDEQRAVAALRWVQDEIRYFSVSMGESSHRPHPPADVVRDRYGDCKDKTYLLVTLLRAMGMNAVPILTSLAEPRTVARYLPSPLVFDHVLVRLRLDGADYYLDPTMQGQSGSLSKQGSGVEGAAILAVAPETTALERMHWTDAVARNTAILDEVIEIPALDADGTLSATWTWVGSDAETMRVVSRSLPEERLRKFALGGYERRYPGIDLVAVPVLEDDAANNRVIARARFKLPKPAKAYPDGWVVKYGASIMQGIYDLPRNFKRSYPAKVSRAPYRLRYTLRMVWPSNVSMMRDPLERNLRNEFFTYSTKRVFRGNVLQVERSLEVLKETVTPDELLALNSALQQLESITAQGEFVEREAIKTSGFMGMGGSTLKDTVRRRLQEELAAYDRVIAAGRLRGNDLVEALCRRAEVRAEMDEPAKGMADAEEAVRQGPSNPRAWECRGHVARDSRDFARSIPDYTRALTLGGNEGSLYQSRGISRFFMGKYQEALADFTQSVLISKDDAESRHYVLLWQGLAARRTGQAPSAELLQAARGKGSDDVWPNPLLALVAGSLGEDGVLQAAQRKQGDDKDMALTEAWFFIGQMRLASGNVAAAREAFENARKPGVSVYLEYQAAGWELARLEQAASK
;
A
#
# COMPACT_ATOMS: atom_id res chain seq x y z
N MET A 1 5.91 -51.29 49.16
CA MET A 1 5.11 -52.53 49.07
C MET A 1 4.42 -52.57 47.70
N ARG A 2 4.69 -53.65 46.93
CA ARG A 2 4.00 -54.27 45.75
C ARG A 2 2.95 -53.44 44.95
N ARG A 3 3.14 -53.12 43.65
CA ARG A 3 3.08 -53.91 42.37
C ARG A 3 1.66 -54.29 41.88
N GLN A 4 1.29 -53.78 40.70
CA GLN A 4 0.72 -54.46 39.49
C GLN A 4 0.30 -53.34 38.49
N ILE A 5 0.94 -53.09 37.33
CA ILE A 5 0.97 -53.79 36.03
C ILE A 5 -0.41 -54.24 35.52
N ILE A 6 -0.88 -53.63 34.42
CA ILE A 6 -1.29 -54.29 33.15
C ILE A 6 -1.10 -53.29 31.99
N ARG A 7 -0.41 -53.76 30.94
CA ARG A 7 -0.28 -53.16 29.60
C ARG A 7 -1.48 -53.57 28.75
N GLY A 8 -1.96 -52.69 27.86
CA GLY A 8 -2.86 -53.06 26.77
C GLY A 8 -2.90 -52.00 25.68
N LYS A 9 -2.20 -52.26 24.57
CA LYS A 9 -2.25 -51.51 23.30
C LYS A 9 -3.63 -51.66 22.66
N PHE A 10 -4.19 -50.59 22.11
CA PHE A 10 -4.99 -50.65 20.88
C PHE A 10 -4.75 -49.41 20.03
N MET A 11 -4.32 -49.67 18.79
CA MET A 11 -4.18 -48.72 17.69
C MET A 11 -5.49 -47.95 17.48
N ARG A 12 -5.39 -46.61 17.38
CA ARG A 12 -6.38 -45.81 16.66
C ARG A 12 -5.69 -45.14 15.48
N PHE A 13 -6.23 -45.44 14.31
CA PHE A 13 -5.88 -44.93 13.00
C PHE A 13 -5.77 -43.40 13.02
N VAL A 14 -4.59 -42.89 12.64
CA VAL A 14 -4.39 -41.50 12.23
C VAL A 14 -4.86 -41.41 10.77
N SER A 15 -6.04 -40.85 10.54
CA SER A 15 -6.51 -40.53 9.18
C SER A 15 -5.84 -39.25 8.69
N PRO A 16 -5.34 -39.18 7.45
CA PRO A 16 -4.69 -38.00 6.89
C PRO A 16 -5.74 -36.99 6.42
N ARG A 17 -6.06 -36.00 7.28
CA ARG A 17 -6.78 -34.78 6.87
C ARG A 17 -6.10 -33.57 7.53
N GLY A 18 -4.90 -33.28 7.04
CA GLY A 18 -4.11 -32.12 7.41
C GLY A 18 -3.39 -31.60 6.17
N LEU A 19 -4.14 -31.10 5.18
CA LEU A 19 -3.63 -30.45 3.97
C LEU A 19 -4.78 -29.88 3.13
N LEU A 20 -5.67 -29.07 3.71
CA LEU A 20 -6.67 -28.31 2.96
C LEU A 20 -7.30 -27.22 3.86
N ALA A 21 -6.51 -26.22 4.23
CA ALA A 21 -6.99 -25.02 4.94
C ALA A 21 -6.02 -23.84 4.74
N THR A 22 -5.70 -23.50 3.49
CA THR A 22 -4.89 -22.30 3.16
C THR A 22 -5.22 -21.69 1.80
N LEU A 23 -6.44 -21.87 1.30
CA LEU A 23 -6.99 -21.15 0.16
C LEU A 23 -8.36 -20.61 0.57
N LEU A 24 -8.62 -19.33 0.31
CA LEU A 24 -9.78 -18.49 0.72
C LEU A 24 -9.47 -17.51 1.87
N CYS A 25 -8.54 -16.59 1.61
CA CYS A 25 -8.51 -15.26 2.22
C CYS A 25 -7.57 -14.35 1.41
N SER A 26 -7.89 -14.07 0.15
CA SER A 26 -7.03 -13.26 -0.73
C SER A 26 -7.76 -12.71 -1.95
N LEU A 27 -8.84 -11.95 -1.74
CA LEU A 27 -9.57 -11.29 -2.84
C LEU A 27 -9.77 -9.78 -2.67
N SER A 28 -9.30 -9.18 -1.57
CA SER A 28 -9.09 -7.72 -1.47
C SER A 28 -7.65 -7.30 -1.86
N PHE A 29 -6.79 -8.28 -2.18
CA PHE A 29 -5.40 -8.10 -2.63
C PHE A 29 -5.23 -8.21 -4.16
N VAL A 30 -6.30 -8.48 -4.90
CA VAL A 30 -6.25 -8.88 -6.33
C VAL A 30 -6.12 -7.69 -7.29
N VAL A 31 -6.01 -6.46 -6.78
CA VAL A 31 -5.97 -5.31 -7.67
C VAL A 31 -4.58 -5.13 -8.27
N HIS A 32 -3.44 -5.18 -7.55
CA HIS A 32 -2.12 -4.81 -8.13
C HIS A 32 -0.85 -5.55 -7.63
N ALA A 33 -0.95 -6.79 -7.12
CA ALA A 33 0.25 -7.61 -6.94
C ALA A 33 0.66 -8.25 -8.27
N GLN A 34 1.35 -7.47 -9.11
CA GLN A 34 2.00 -7.85 -10.38
C GLN A 34 1.12 -8.58 -11.42
N LEU A 35 0.99 -8.00 -12.61
CA LEU A 35 1.20 -8.83 -13.81
C LEU A 35 2.69 -9.22 -13.74
N PRO A 36 3.01 -10.49 -13.44
CA PRO A 36 3.14 -11.44 -14.51
C PRO A 36 2.18 -12.60 -14.32
N ALA A 37 1.55 -13.01 -15.43
CA ALA A 37 1.10 -14.38 -15.63
C ALA A 37 0.40 -15.07 -14.43
N ALA A 38 -0.65 -14.46 -13.89
CA ALA A 38 -1.64 -15.17 -13.07
C ALA A 38 -2.88 -15.55 -13.91
N ALA A 39 -2.62 -16.17 -15.06
CA ALA A 39 -3.55 -17.08 -15.70
C ALA A 39 -3.07 -18.53 -15.45
N SER A 40 -2.81 -18.90 -14.19
CA SER A 40 -2.61 -20.29 -13.78
C SER A 40 -2.46 -20.38 -12.26
N ALA A 41 -3.58 -20.40 -11.53
CA ALA A 41 -3.78 -21.19 -10.29
C ALA A 41 -5.04 -20.73 -9.54
N ALA A 42 -6.20 -21.08 -10.08
CA ALA A 42 -7.36 -21.45 -9.27
C ALA A 42 -7.85 -22.77 -9.83
N ALA A 43 -7.59 -23.86 -9.10
CA ALA A 43 -8.25 -25.14 -9.33
C ALA A 43 -9.74 -24.98 -8.98
N THR A 44 -10.51 -24.47 -9.93
CA THR A 44 -11.91 -24.82 -10.16
C THR A 44 -11.93 -25.73 -11.38
N GLU A 45 -12.76 -26.76 -11.33
CA GLU A 45 -12.99 -27.73 -12.41
C GLU A 45 -12.72 -27.15 -13.79
N SER A 46 -11.77 -27.77 -14.48
CA SER A 46 -11.20 -27.33 -15.75
C SER A 46 -12.29 -27.21 -16.83
N ALA A 47 -12.79 -26.01 -17.04
CA ALA A 47 -13.04 -25.57 -18.39
C ALA A 47 -11.65 -25.31 -19.00
N GLU A 48 -11.21 -26.21 -19.89
CA GLU A 48 -9.94 -26.10 -20.60
C GLU A 48 -9.75 -24.66 -21.13
N ALA A 49 -8.70 -23.98 -20.67
CA ALA A 49 -8.23 -22.79 -21.35
C ALA A 49 -7.93 -23.21 -22.81
N PRO A 50 -8.38 -22.44 -23.82
CA PRO A 50 -8.07 -22.78 -25.20
C PRO A 50 -6.54 -22.82 -25.35
N SER A 51 -6.00 -24.01 -25.60
CA SER A 51 -4.58 -24.20 -25.86
C SER A 51 -4.20 -23.32 -27.05
N LEU A 52 -3.31 -22.34 -26.84
CA LEU A 52 -2.73 -21.59 -27.96
C LEU A 52 -2.17 -22.60 -28.97
N PRO A 53 -2.46 -22.46 -30.28
CA PRO A 53 -2.00 -23.40 -31.28
C PRO A 53 -0.47 -23.29 -31.37
N VAL A 54 0.22 -24.26 -30.77
CA VAL A 54 1.65 -24.48 -31.04
C VAL A 54 1.73 -24.95 -32.50
N ARG A 55 2.19 -24.06 -33.37
CA ARG A 55 2.35 -24.38 -34.79
C ARG A 55 3.76 -24.90 -34.99
N GLU A 56 3.85 -26.15 -35.42
CA GLU A 56 5.08 -26.65 -36.02
C GLU A 56 5.29 -25.95 -37.37
N ILE A 57 6.46 -25.33 -37.53
CA ILE A 57 6.82 -24.58 -38.72
C ILE A 57 8.01 -25.24 -39.41
N GLN A 58 8.15 -24.97 -40.71
CA GLN A 58 9.39 -25.25 -41.42
C GLN A 58 10.25 -23.99 -41.34
N VAL A 59 11.48 -24.13 -40.85
CA VAL A 59 12.49 -23.08 -40.96
C VAL A 59 13.26 -23.25 -42.27
N ALA A 60 13.77 -22.15 -42.81
CA ALA A 60 14.59 -22.22 -44.01
C ALA A 60 15.82 -23.11 -43.75
N SER A 61 16.21 -23.91 -44.75
CA SER A 61 17.29 -24.89 -44.63
C SER A 61 18.63 -24.29 -44.19
N GLU A 62 18.85 -23.01 -44.47
CA GLU A 62 20.01 -22.22 -44.14
C GLU A 62 19.98 -21.64 -42.71
N ALA A 63 18.81 -21.62 -42.06
CA ALA A 63 18.63 -21.10 -40.70
C ALA A 63 18.95 -22.15 -39.62
N PHE A 64 18.98 -23.43 -39.98
CA PHE A 64 19.35 -24.52 -39.08
C PHE A 64 20.20 -25.59 -39.77
N THR A 65 21.30 -25.97 -39.13
CA THR A 65 22.13 -27.11 -39.55
C THR A 65 22.41 -28.03 -38.36
N ARG A 66 22.79 -29.29 -38.66
CA ARG A 66 23.15 -30.29 -37.65
C ARG A 66 24.39 -31.07 -38.07
N GLY A 67 25.22 -31.44 -37.09
CA GLY A 67 26.45 -32.20 -37.32
C GLY A 67 27.60 -31.37 -37.87
N ASP A 68 27.46 -30.05 -37.93
CA ASP A 68 28.54 -29.14 -38.29
C ASP A 68 29.68 -29.25 -37.28
N LYS A 69 30.92 -29.16 -37.77
CA LYS A 69 32.10 -29.11 -36.90
C LYS A 69 31.99 -27.93 -35.95
N ILE A 70 32.39 -28.15 -34.69
CA ILE A 70 32.54 -27.07 -33.72
C ILE A 70 33.48 -26.00 -34.32
N PRO A 71 33.14 -24.71 -34.27
CA PRO A 71 33.96 -23.65 -34.84
C PRO A 71 35.37 -23.67 -34.24
N SER A 72 36.40 -23.51 -35.07
CA SER A 72 37.81 -23.65 -34.65
C SER A 72 38.28 -22.64 -33.61
N TRP A 73 37.53 -21.55 -33.39
CA TRP A 73 37.82 -20.54 -32.39
C TRP A 73 37.34 -20.91 -30.98
N VAL A 74 36.38 -21.84 -30.90
CA VAL A 74 35.82 -22.35 -29.64
C VAL A 74 36.89 -23.16 -28.93
N GLU A 75 37.04 -22.89 -27.64
CA GLU A 75 37.96 -23.66 -26.82
C GLU A 75 37.26 -24.90 -26.24
N PRO A 76 37.80 -26.12 -26.42
CA PRO A 76 37.20 -27.29 -25.82
C PRO A 76 37.34 -27.26 -24.30
N ILE A 77 36.23 -27.52 -23.60
CA ILE A 77 36.21 -27.67 -22.13
C ILE A 77 35.77 -29.08 -21.77
N GLU A 78 36.60 -29.76 -20.99
CA GLU A 78 36.28 -31.10 -20.49
C GLU A 78 35.11 -31.07 -19.49
N VAL A 79 34.23 -32.05 -19.60
CA VAL A 79 33.10 -32.20 -18.67
C VAL A 79 33.63 -32.77 -17.34
N PRO A 80 33.60 -32.02 -16.24
CA PRO A 80 34.12 -32.50 -14.96
C PRO A 80 33.27 -33.66 -14.43
N ALA A 81 33.87 -34.54 -13.63
CA ALA A 81 33.11 -35.52 -12.87
C ALA A 81 32.35 -34.83 -11.72
N THR A 82 31.22 -35.42 -11.30
CA THR A 82 30.48 -34.97 -10.12
C THR A 82 30.33 -36.10 -9.11
N ARG A 83 30.29 -35.74 -7.82
CA ARG A 83 29.90 -36.63 -6.71
C ARG A 83 28.60 -36.18 -6.05
N ARG A 84 27.96 -35.14 -6.59
CA ARG A 84 26.69 -34.59 -6.11
C ARG A 84 25.56 -35.56 -6.41
N THR A 85 24.60 -35.63 -5.50
CA THR A 85 23.51 -36.62 -5.51
C THR A 85 22.14 -35.97 -5.68
N GLU A 86 22.08 -34.65 -5.82
CA GLU A 86 20.89 -33.89 -6.17
C GLU A 86 20.28 -34.44 -7.47
N ALA A 87 18.94 -34.36 -7.60
CA ALA A 87 18.18 -35.02 -8.68
C ALA A 87 18.74 -34.76 -10.08
N ILE A 88 19.26 -33.56 -10.31
CA ILE A 88 20.00 -33.18 -11.50
C ILE A 88 21.20 -32.31 -11.11
N VAL A 89 22.34 -32.51 -11.78
CA VAL A 89 23.56 -31.73 -11.58
C VAL A 89 24.10 -31.26 -12.92
N MET A 90 24.31 -29.95 -13.07
CA MET A 90 24.99 -29.39 -14.22
C MET A 90 26.51 -29.59 -14.06
N ARG A 91 27.06 -30.61 -14.71
CA ARG A 91 28.50 -30.88 -14.70
C ARG A 91 29.27 -29.78 -15.43
N LEU A 92 28.79 -29.36 -16.60
CA LEU A 92 29.41 -28.31 -17.38
C LEU A 92 28.38 -27.28 -17.83
N TRP A 93 28.62 -26.02 -17.49
CA TRP A 93 27.90 -24.86 -17.99
C TRP A 93 28.87 -23.92 -18.72
N ASP A 94 29.15 -24.20 -19.99
CA ASP A 94 30.08 -23.42 -20.82
C ASP A 94 29.38 -22.56 -21.87
N THR A 95 29.62 -21.24 -21.84
CA THR A 95 29.15 -20.33 -22.89
C THR A 95 30.34 -19.55 -23.44
N GLN A 96 30.53 -19.55 -24.76
CA GLN A 96 31.62 -18.82 -25.39
C GLN A 96 31.08 -17.84 -26.42
N PHE A 97 31.55 -16.61 -26.36
CA PHE A 97 31.15 -15.52 -27.23
C PHE A 97 32.30 -15.15 -28.15
N ARG A 98 31.96 -14.92 -29.41
CA ARG A 98 32.81 -14.26 -30.39
C ARG A 98 32.17 -12.92 -30.73
N ALA A 99 32.82 -11.84 -30.29
CA ALA A 99 32.37 -10.47 -30.51
C ALA A 99 33.17 -9.86 -31.65
N ASP A 100 32.63 -9.96 -32.87
CA ASP A 100 33.13 -9.28 -34.07
C ASP A 100 31.92 -8.79 -34.91
N SER A 101 32.13 -8.48 -36.20
CA SER A 101 31.05 -8.03 -37.09
C SER A 101 29.95 -9.07 -37.35
N GLN A 102 30.19 -10.34 -37.04
CA GLN A 102 29.21 -11.42 -37.09
C GLN A 102 29.22 -12.18 -35.76
N PRO A 103 28.55 -11.63 -34.73
CA PRO A 103 28.55 -12.23 -33.41
C PRO A 103 28.10 -13.68 -33.44
N VAL A 104 28.85 -14.55 -32.78
CA VAL A 104 28.48 -15.96 -32.58
C VAL A 104 28.58 -16.27 -31.10
N PHE A 105 27.58 -16.94 -30.55
CA PHE A 105 27.74 -17.59 -29.26
C PHE A 105 27.65 -19.10 -29.41
N TYR A 106 28.46 -19.79 -28.63
CA TYR A 106 28.54 -21.23 -28.54
C TYR A 106 28.17 -21.66 -27.12
N VAL A 107 27.43 -22.75 -27.02
CA VAL A 107 26.97 -23.33 -25.77
C VAL A 107 27.39 -24.79 -25.73
N ASN A 108 27.99 -25.21 -24.62
CA ASN A 108 28.20 -26.62 -24.27
C ASN A 108 27.66 -26.86 -22.85
N ARG A 109 26.75 -27.82 -22.74
CA ARG A 109 26.07 -28.17 -21.48
C ARG A 109 26.19 -29.65 -21.24
N ALA A 110 26.42 -30.05 -20.01
CA ALA A 110 26.38 -31.45 -19.60
C ALA A 110 25.62 -31.58 -18.28
N ALA A 111 24.44 -32.19 -18.31
CA ALA A 111 23.57 -32.36 -17.14
C ALA A 111 23.47 -33.85 -16.78
N GLN A 112 23.89 -34.21 -15.56
CA GLN A 112 23.75 -35.57 -15.03
C GLN A 112 22.43 -35.72 -14.28
N ILE A 113 21.71 -36.80 -14.57
CA ILE A 113 20.45 -37.14 -13.93
C ILE A 113 20.68 -38.19 -12.86
N ASN A 114 20.34 -37.89 -11.62
CA ASN A 114 20.51 -38.82 -10.49
C ASN A 114 19.18 -39.38 -9.98
N ASP A 115 18.05 -38.79 -10.37
CA ASP A 115 16.72 -39.21 -9.92
C ASP A 115 15.70 -39.23 -11.07
N SER A 116 14.73 -40.15 -11.00
CA SER A 116 13.67 -40.30 -12.00
C SER A 116 12.81 -39.03 -12.21
N SER A 117 12.65 -38.19 -11.18
CA SER A 117 11.92 -36.92 -11.24
C SER A 117 12.51 -35.90 -12.21
N ALA A 118 13.81 -36.00 -12.51
CA ALA A 118 14.51 -35.10 -13.44
C ALA A 118 14.58 -35.61 -14.89
N LEU A 119 14.14 -36.85 -15.18
CA LEU A 119 14.21 -37.42 -16.53
C LEU A 119 13.39 -36.63 -17.55
N ALA A 120 12.20 -36.15 -17.15
CA ALA A 120 11.31 -35.42 -18.04
C ALA A 120 11.91 -34.08 -18.49
N SER A 121 12.45 -33.30 -17.54
CA SER A 121 13.05 -31.99 -17.85
C SER A 121 14.40 -32.13 -18.56
N ALA A 122 15.22 -33.11 -18.20
CA ALA A 122 16.52 -33.34 -18.86
C ALA A 122 16.39 -33.97 -20.26
N GLY A 123 15.30 -34.69 -20.52
CA GLY A 123 15.02 -35.33 -21.81
C GLY A 123 14.49 -34.38 -22.88
N GLN A 124 14.14 -33.14 -22.52
CA GLN A 124 13.65 -32.13 -23.44
C GLN A 124 14.67 -30.99 -23.58
N LEU A 125 15.28 -30.89 -24.75
CA LEU A 125 16.17 -29.77 -25.10
C LEU A 125 15.39 -28.75 -25.93
N ILE A 126 15.39 -27.50 -25.47
CA ILE A 126 14.75 -26.36 -26.14
C ILE A 126 15.84 -25.31 -26.39
N ILE A 127 15.96 -24.87 -27.63
CA ILE A 127 16.89 -23.80 -28.02
C ILE A 127 16.11 -22.74 -28.79
N ASP A 128 16.09 -21.52 -28.26
CA ASP A 128 15.45 -20.36 -28.89
C ASP A 128 16.42 -19.66 -29.84
N PHE A 129 15.93 -19.26 -31.02
CA PHE A 129 16.64 -18.39 -31.96
C PHE A 129 15.66 -17.65 -32.89
N VAL A 130 16.12 -16.57 -33.52
CA VAL A 130 15.31 -15.77 -34.45
C VAL A 130 15.80 -15.97 -35.88
N PRO A 131 15.12 -16.81 -36.69
CA PRO A 131 15.63 -17.25 -38.00
C PRO A 131 15.77 -16.13 -39.04
N GLN A 132 15.21 -14.94 -38.77
CA GLN A 132 15.28 -13.78 -39.67
C GLN A 132 16.70 -13.20 -39.76
N TYR A 133 17.47 -13.29 -38.68
CA TYR A 133 18.82 -12.74 -38.61
C TYR A 133 19.81 -13.66 -37.87
N GLN A 134 19.36 -14.85 -37.43
CA GLN A 134 20.20 -15.85 -36.78
C GLN A 134 20.18 -17.19 -37.51
N LYS A 135 21.31 -17.89 -37.41
CA LYS A 135 21.46 -19.28 -37.83
C LYS A 135 21.85 -20.13 -36.64
N MET A 136 21.17 -21.25 -36.46
CA MET A 136 21.44 -22.19 -35.37
C MET A 136 22.17 -23.43 -35.90
N HIS A 137 23.29 -23.78 -35.27
CA HIS A 137 24.07 -24.96 -35.63
C HIS A 137 24.09 -25.94 -34.45
N LEU A 138 23.47 -27.10 -34.60
CA LEU A 138 23.57 -28.19 -33.61
C LEU A 138 24.84 -29.00 -33.88
N HIS A 139 25.86 -28.83 -33.06
CA HIS A 139 27.15 -29.53 -33.22
C HIS A 139 27.13 -30.95 -32.65
N SER A 140 26.54 -31.13 -31.47
CA SER A 140 26.40 -32.46 -30.88
C SER A 140 25.24 -32.57 -29.89
N LEU A 141 24.63 -33.75 -29.81
CA LEU A 141 23.72 -34.17 -28.76
C LEU A 141 24.08 -35.61 -28.39
N ARG A 142 24.57 -35.82 -27.17
CA ARG A 142 25.14 -37.08 -26.71
C ARG A 142 24.58 -37.47 -25.35
N VAL A 143 24.45 -38.78 -25.12
CA VAL A 143 24.20 -39.35 -23.80
C VAL A 143 25.46 -40.08 -23.36
N LEU A 144 26.04 -39.66 -22.23
CA LEU A 144 27.20 -40.30 -21.63
C LEU A 144 26.71 -41.28 -20.55
N ARG A 145 26.92 -42.58 -20.79
CA ARG A 145 26.49 -43.68 -19.91
C ARG A 145 27.71 -44.49 -19.47
N GLY A 146 28.26 -44.14 -18.32
CA GLY A 146 29.53 -44.73 -17.86
C GLY A 146 30.66 -44.41 -18.83
N LYS A 147 31.19 -45.43 -19.53
CA LYS A 147 32.22 -45.29 -20.57
C LYS A 147 31.64 -45.21 -21.99
N GLU A 148 30.34 -45.47 -22.15
CA GLU A 148 29.66 -45.44 -23.44
C GLU A 148 29.24 -44.01 -23.79
N VAL A 149 29.41 -43.63 -25.06
CA VAL A 149 28.95 -42.36 -25.62
C VAL A 149 27.96 -42.67 -26.73
N LEU A 150 26.68 -42.39 -26.47
CA LEU A 150 25.60 -42.53 -27.42
C LEU A 150 25.42 -41.20 -28.15
N ASP A 151 25.80 -41.12 -29.42
CA ASP A 151 25.61 -39.91 -30.23
C ASP A 151 24.21 -39.91 -30.89
N HIS A 152 23.42 -38.89 -30.59
CA HIS A 152 22.07 -38.70 -31.12
C HIS A 152 21.98 -37.59 -32.16
N THR A 153 23.07 -36.90 -32.48
CA THR A 153 23.08 -35.66 -33.28
C THR A 153 22.40 -35.84 -34.65
N SER A 154 22.69 -36.93 -35.36
CA SER A 154 22.13 -37.19 -36.69
C SER A 154 20.70 -37.76 -36.65
N ARG A 155 20.32 -38.45 -35.56
CA ARG A 155 19.05 -39.18 -35.43
C ARG A 155 17.97 -38.47 -34.63
N VAL A 156 18.34 -37.44 -33.84
CA VAL A 156 17.37 -36.71 -33.03
C VAL A 156 16.39 -35.98 -33.94
N GLN A 157 15.10 -36.11 -33.62
CA GLN A 157 14.07 -35.33 -34.29
C GLN A 157 14.12 -33.91 -33.72
N VAL A 158 14.25 -32.94 -34.63
CA VAL A 158 14.23 -31.52 -34.30
C VAL A 158 12.91 -30.99 -34.81
N ARG A 159 12.08 -30.47 -33.90
CA ARG A 159 10.80 -29.87 -34.23
C ARG A 159 10.92 -28.37 -34.00
N PHE A 160 10.58 -27.57 -35.01
CA PHE A 160 10.59 -26.13 -34.89
C PHE A 160 9.19 -25.67 -34.51
N LEU A 161 9.07 -25.14 -33.31
CA LEU A 161 7.83 -24.66 -32.77
C LEU A 161 7.88 -23.15 -32.73
N GLN A 162 6.98 -22.50 -33.47
CA GLN A 162 6.74 -21.08 -33.28
C GLN A 162 5.78 -20.95 -32.11
N ARG A 163 6.33 -20.64 -30.95
CA ARG A 163 5.56 -20.38 -29.74
C ARG A 163 5.64 -18.89 -29.44
N GLU A 164 4.61 -18.17 -29.82
CA GLU A 164 4.45 -16.76 -29.48
C GLU A 164 4.10 -16.65 -27.99
N LEU A 165 5.12 -16.79 -27.15
CA LEU A 165 5.00 -16.53 -25.72
C LEU A 165 4.60 -15.05 -25.54
N GLY A 166 3.44 -14.80 -24.94
CA GLY A 166 2.90 -13.46 -24.81
C GLY A 166 1.88 -13.07 -25.89
N MET A 167 1.50 -13.95 -26.82
CA MET A 167 0.40 -13.66 -27.77
C MET A 167 -0.91 -13.37 -27.05
N GLU A 168 -1.16 -14.04 -25.93
CA GLU A 168 -2.27 -13.77 -25.01
C GLU A 168 -2.23 -12.36 -24.41
N ASN A 169 -1.05 -11.75 -24.37
CA ASN A 169 -0.79 -10.37 -23.95
C ASN A 169 -0.52 -9.44 -25.15
N GLY A 170 -0.80 -9.89 -26.38
CA GLY A 170 -0.63 -9.11 -27.60
C GLY A 170 0.82 -8.96 -28.07
N VAL A 171 1.75 -9.82 -27.67
CA VAL A 171 3.16 -9.80 -28.10
C VAL A 171 3.41 -10.86 -29.16
N PHE A 172 4.02 -10.45 -30.27
CA PHE A 172 4.43 -11.29 -31.38
C PHE A 172 5.93 -11.05 -31.64
N SER A 173 6.76 -12.03 -31.30
CA SER A 173 8.22 -11.91 -31.30
C SER A 173 8.88 -12.54 -32.53
N GLY A 174 8.22 -13.53 -33.16
CA GLY A 174 8.83 -14.31 -34.25
C GLY A 174 9.98 -15.22 -33.80
N SER A 175 10.14 -15.45 -32.49
CA SER A 175 11.11 -16.43 -31.96
C SER A 175 10.68 -17.86 -32.29
N VAL A 176 11.66 -18.71 -32.60
CA VAL A 176 11.45 -20.11 -32.93
C VAL A 176 12.18 -21.00 -31.93
N GLN A 177 11.48 -22.02 -31.42
CA GLN A 177 12.03 -23.04 -30.55
C GLN A 177 12.42 -24.27 -31.35
N ALA A 178 13.71 -24.59 -31.38
CA ALA A 178 14.18 -25.91 -31.79
C ALA A 178 14.03 -26.88 -30.62
N VAL A 179 12.99 -27.72 -30.67
CA VAL A 179 12.67 -28.70 -29.63
C VAL A 179 13.17 -30.08 -30.04
N MET A 180 13.93 -30.70 -29.15
CA MET A 180 14.52 -32.02 -29.33
C MET A 180 14.20 -32.89 -28.13
N LEU A 181 13.72 -34.11 -28.39
CA LEU A 181 13.48 -35.12 -27.37
C LEU A 181 14.63 -36.13 -27.39
N VAL A 182 15.35 -36.25 -26.28
CA VAL A 182 16.49 -37.15 -26.13
C VAL A 182 15.96 -38.57 -25.89
N PRO A 183 16.18 -39.54 -26.79
CA PRO A 183 15.65 -40.89 -26.63
C PRO A 183 16.55 -41.74 -25.72
N ASP A 184 15.97 -42.77 -25.08
CA ASP A 184 16.65 -43.72 -24.17
C ASP A 184 17.43 -43.04 -23.02
N LEU A 185 16.84 -42.02 -22.40
CA LEU A 185 17.43 -41.37 -21.23
C LEU A 185 17.12 -42.13 -19.93
N ARG A 186 18.12 -42.37 -19.08
CA ARG A 186 18.02 -43.15 -17.85
C ARG A 186 18.67 -42.44 -16.66
N VAL A 187 18.30 -42.85 -15.44
CA VAL A 187 18.97 -42.41 -14.22
C VAL A 187 20.44 -42.85 -14.26
N GLY A 188 21.36 -41.93 -13.95
CA GLY A 188 22.81 -42.09 -14.02
C GLY A 188 23.42 -41.55 -15.32
N ASP A 189 22.62 -41.28 -16.35
CA ASP A 189 23.11 -40.72 -17.60
C ASP A 189 23.50 -39.24 -17.46
N THR A 190 24.42 -38.77 -18.31
CA THR A 190 24.67 -37.35 -18.56
C THR A 190 24.23 -36.97 -19.97
N VAL A 191 23.29 -36.04 -20.10
CA VAL A 191 22.94 -35.44 -21.40
C VAL A 191 23.94 -34.32 -21.67
N GLN A 192 24.72 -34.46 -22.73
CA GLN A 192 25.62 -33.42 -23.22
C GLN A 192 25.14 -32.89 -24.57
N TYR A 193 25.04 -31.57 -24.70
CA TYR A 193 24.72 -30.94 -25.98
C TYR A 193 25.59 -29.71 -26.23
N ALA A 194 25.91 -29.50 -27.51
CA ALA A 194 26.65 -28.35 -27.97
C ALA A 194 26.02 -27.74 -29.23
N TYR A 195 25.87 -26.43 -29.24
CA TYR A 195 25.32 -25.68 -30.36
C TYR A 195 25.95 -24.29 -30.46
N SER A 196 25.85 -23.67 -31.64
CA SER A 196 26.12 -22.24 -31.80
C SER A 196 24.92 -21.53 -32.42
N VAL A 197 24.82 -20.23 -32.15
CA VAL A 197 23.92 -19.33 -32.85
C VAL A 197 24.75 -18.17 -33.40
N GLU A 198 24.73 -18.03 -34.71
CA GLU A 198 25.39 -16.98 -35.47
C GLU A 198 24.37 -15.89 -35.80
N GLY A 199 24.76 -14.62 -35.61
CA GLY A 199 23.96 -13.47 -36.02
C GLY A 199 23.39 -12.66 -34.85
N THR A 200 23.13 -11.39 -35.13
CA THR A 200 22.57 -10.42 -34.18
C THR A 200 21.50 -9.58 -34.87
N ASN A 201 20.68 -8.89 -34.09
CA ASN A 201 19.69 -7.99 -34.64
C ASN A 201 20.39 -6.81 -35.34
N PRO A 202 20.10 -6.52 -36.62
CA PRO A 202 20.77 -5.46 -37.36
C PRO A 202 20.57 -4.06 -36.76
N VAL A 203 19.55 -3.87 -35.89
CA VAL A 203 19.27 -2.58 -35.23
C VAL A 203 20.43 -2.05 -34.39
N PHE A 204 21.34 -2.93 -33.92
CA PHE A 204 22.50 -2.54 -33.12
C PHE A 204 23.73 -2.13 -33.96
N GLY A 205 23.65 -2.25 -35.29
CA GLY A 205 24.75 -1.91 -36.19
C GLY A 205 26.03 -2.70 -35.88
N SER A 206 27.16 -2.00 -35.79
CA SER A 206 28.48 -2.60 -35.49
C SER A 206 28.82 -2.70 -34.01
N THR A 207 27.92 -2.26 -33.12
CA THR A 207 28.14 -2.33 -31.68
C THR A 207 27.80 -3.71 -31.14
N TYR A 208 28.45 -4.09 -30.04
CA TYR A 208 28.28 -5.38 -29.40
C TYR A 208 27.79 -5.19 -27.97
N ALA A 209 26.74 -5.90 -27.59
CA ALA A 209 26.31 -6.06 -26.21
C ALA A 209 25.80 -7.49 -26.02
N ASN A 210 26.14 -8.12 -24.91
CA ASN A 210 25.63 -9.44 -24.56
C ASN A 210 25.78 -9.69 -23.06
N GLU A 211 25.22 -10.79 -22.59
CA GLU A 211 25.33 -11.20 -21.21
C GLU A 211 25.25 -12.71 -21.04
N ALA A 212 25.75 -13.17 -19.90
CA ALA A 212 25.69 -14.56 -19.52
C ALA A 212 25.19 -14.68 -18.08
N GLY A 213 24.05 -15.33 -17.90
CA GLY A 213 23.59 -15.76 -16.58
C GLY A 213 24.66 -16.61 -15.89
N TRP A 214 24.84 -16.42 -14.59
CA TRP A 214 25.91 -17.05 -13.84
C TRP A 214 25.39 -18.06 -12.81
N ASP A 215 24.26 -17.75 -12.18
CA ASP A 215 23.57 -18.64 -11.23
C ASP A 215 22.35 -19.32 -11.90
N TRP A 216 22.01 -20.54 -11.43
CA TRP A 216 20.88 -21.34 -11.93
C TRP A 216 20.26 -22.15 -10.80
N PRO A 217 18.95 -22.49 -10.86
CA PRO A 217 18.27 -23.32 -9.85
C PRO A 217 18.67 -24.82 -9.89
N ILE A 218 19.88 -25.16 -10.35
CA ILE A 218 20.47 -26.51 -10.26
C ILE A 218 21.95 -26.38 -9.88
N PRO A 219 22.50 -27.32 -9.10
CA PRO A 219 23.91 -27.28 -8.74
C PRO A 219 24.83 -27.37 -9.97
N VAL A 220 25.91 -26.58 -9.98
CA VAL A 220 26.85 -26.50 -11.11
C VAL A 220 28.27 -26.86 -10.67
N GLU A 221 28.91 -27.83 -11.32
CA GLU A 221 30.30 -28.21 -11.01
C GLU A 221 31.32 -27.26 -11.63
N LEU A 222 31.10 -26.85 -12.88
CA LEU A 222 31.95 -25.89 -13.58
C LEU A 222 31.09 -24.93 -14.42
N ARG A 223 31.09 -23.65 -14.04
CA ARG A 223 30.66 -22.55 -14.89
C ARG A 223 31.87 -22.02 -15.64
N SER A 224 31.75 -21.87 -16.95
CA SER A 224 32.74 -21.23 -17.81
C SER A 224 32.07 -20.23 -18.72
N VAL A 225 32.60 -19.01 -18.78
CA VAL A 225 32.25 -18.03 -19.80
C VAL A 225 33.51 -17.53 -20.47
N ILE A 226 33.59 -17.62 -21.80
CA ILE A 226 34.74 -17.13 -22.56
C ILE A 226 34.28 -16.06 -23.55
N LEU A 227 34.79 -14.84 -23.44
CA LEU A 227 34.60 -13.81 -24.46
C LEU A 227 35.87 -13.70 -25.31
N SER A 228 35.74 -13.83 -26.62
CA SER A 228 36.79 -13.58 -27.61
C SER A 228 36.42 -12.35 -28.45
N HIS A 229 37.29 -11.33 -28.49
CA HIS A 229 37.10 -10.13 -29.30
C HIS A 229 38.41 -9.66 -29.96
N PRO A 230 38.39 -8.94 -31.09
CA PRO A 230 39.60 -8.37 -31.68
C PRO A 230 40.33 -7.43 -30.72
N VAL A 231 41.67 -7.44 -30.72
CA VAL A 231 42.49 -6.56 -29.84
C VAL A 231 42.19 -5.07 -30.07
N GLY A 232 41.81 -4.67 -31.29
CA GLY A 232 41.44 -3.30 -31.63
C GLY A 232 40.01 -2.89 -31.24
N GLN A 233 39.17 -3.83 -30.80
CA GLN A 233 37.81 -3.56 -30.36
C GLN A 233 37.78 -3.50 -28.83
N ARG A 234 37.31 -2.39 -28.27
CA ARG A 234 37.06 -2.29 -26.83
C ARG A 234 35.76 -3.02 -26.49
N VAL A 235 35.83 -3.97 -25.56
CA VAL A 235 34.67 -4.60 -24.94
C VAL A 235 34.87 -4.56 -23.43
N ASP A 236 34.06 -3.76 -22.76
CA ASP A 236 34.02 -3.68 -21.31
C ASP A 236 33.19 -4.83 -20.76
N TRP A 237 33.49 -5.27 -19.54
CA TRP A 237 32.79 -6.35 -18.87
C TRP A 237 32.59 -6.06 -17.39
N LYS A 238 31.52 -6.63 -16.83
CA LYS A 238 31.21 -6.48 -15.40
C LYS A 238 30.37 -7.66 -14.91
N MET A 239 30.74 -8.23 -13.79
CA MET A 239 29.86 -9.12 -13.03
C MET A 239 28.93 -8.25 -12.18
N VAL A 240 27.62 -8.42 -12.36
CA VAL A 240 26.58 -7.71 -11.60
C VAL A 240 25.66 -8.73 -10.94
N GLY A 241 25.01 -8.36 -9.84
CA GLY A 241 24.15 -9.22 -9.03
C GLY A 241 24.35 -8.97 -7.54
N GLU A 242 23.32 -9.29 -6.76
CA GLU A 242 23.25 -9.05 -5.32
C GLU A 242 23.52 -10.34 -4.50
N ILE A 243 23.54 -11.50 -5.17
CA ILE A 243 23.73 -12.82 -4.57
C ILE A 243 25.13 -13.34 -4.93
N GLY A 244 25.85 -13.94 -3.98
CA GLY A 244 27.14 -14.58 -4.25
C GLY A 244 28.32 -13.63 -4.49
N ASN A 245 29.48 -14.20 -4.84
CA ASN A 245 30.71 -13.43 -5.06
C ASN A 245 30.72 -12.82 -6.47
N THR A 246 30.83 -11.49 -6.57
CA THR A 246 30.96 -10.76 -7.83
C THR A 246 32.42 -10.46 -8.21
N ASP A 247 33.39 -10.73 -7.35
CA ASP A 247 34.83 -10.55 -7.60
C ASP A 247 35.42 -11.73 -8.41
N ILE A 248 34.78 -12.04 -9.54
CA ILE A 248 35.25 -13.05 -10.49
C ILE A 248 36.12 -12.35 -11.53
N ARG A 249 37.40 -12.72 -11.58
CA ARG A 249 38.36 -12.15 -12.52
C ARG A 249 38.60 -13.10 -13.68
N PRO A 250 38.75 -12.58 -14.92
CA PRO A 250 39.05 -13.42 -16.05
C PRO A 250 40.52 -13.76 -16.12
N ASP A 251 40.83 -14.98 -16.59
CA ASP A 251 42.11 -15.27 -17.19
C ASP A 251 42.16 -14.62 -18.58
N ILE A 252 43.15 -13.75 -18.78
CA ILE A 252 43.29 -12.97 -20.01
C ILE A 252 44.41 -13.55 -20.86
N SER A 253 44.11 -13.80 -22.14
CA SER A 253 45.10 -14.20 -23.13
C SER A 253 44.96 -13.37 -24.41
N GLN A 254 46.04 -13.23 -25.17
CA GLN A 254 46.02 -12.61 -26.48
C GLN A 254 46.84 -13.43 -27.46
N ALA A 255 46.26 -13.77 -28.61
CA ALA A 255 46.94 -14.51 -29.67
C ALA A 255 46.27 -14.24 -31.02
N ALA A 256 47.06 -14.22 -32.10
CA ALA A 256 46.57 -14.07 -33.48
C ALA A 256 45.60 -12.87 -33.69
N GLY A 257 45.82 -11.75 -33.01
CA GLY A 257 44.98 -10.54 -33.10
C GLY A 257 43.68 -10.58 -32.28
N TRP A 258 43.48 -11.63 -31.48
CA TRP A 258 42.32 -11.81 -30.61
C TRP A 258 42.69 -11.70 -29.14
N ARG A 259 41.84 -11.05 -28.36
CA ARG A 259 41.86 -11.05 -26.90
C ARG A 259 40.76 -11.97 -26.38
N LYS A 260 41.12 -12.87 -25.46
CA LYS A 260 40.18 -13.76 -24.79
C LYS A 260 40.13 -13.47 -23.29
N LEU A 261 38.92 -13.42 -22.75
CA LEU A 261 38.62 -13.29 -21.32
C LEU A 261 37.88 -14.55 -20.87
N ARG A 262 38.49 -15.37 -20.02
CA ARG A 262 37.88 -16.59 -19.49
C ARG A 262 37.52 -16.41 -18.03
N PHE A 263 36.24 -16.56 -17.71
CA PHE A 263 35.73 -16.55 -16.36
C PHE A 263 35.33 -17.96 -15.97
N THR A 264 35.80 -18.46 -14.83
CA THR A 264 35.39 -19.77 -14.33
C THR A 264 35.07 -19.74 -12.86
N GLU A 265 34.11 -20.57 -12.46
CA GLU A 265 33.80 -20.85 -11.06
C GLU A 265 33.43 -22.32 -10.92
N ARG A 266 33.83 -22.93 -9.81
CA ARG A 266 33.56 -24.33 -9.51
C ARG A 266 32.64 -24.49 -8.32
N GLY A 267 31.79 -25.49 -8.38
CA GLY A 267 30.98 -25.93 -7.25
C GLY A 267 29.89 -24.95 -6.82
N ILE A 268 29.27 -24.22 -7.75
CA ILE A 268 28.14 -23.31 -7.49
C ILE A 268 26.98 -24.11 -6.88
N ARG A 269 26.40 -23.58 -5.80
CA ARG A 269 25.26 -24.18 -5.09
C ARG A 269 23.94 -23.66 -5.66
N ILE A 270 22.83 -24.28 -5.25
CA ILE A 270 21.49 -23.84 -5.63
C ILE A 270 21.21 -22.50 -4.96
N GLU A 271 20.85 -21.51 -5.76
CA GLU A 271 20.28 -20.23 -5.33
C GLU A 271 18.86 -20.16 -5.88
N GLU A 272 17.84 -20.22 -5.02
CA GLU A 272 16.44 -20.12 -5.43
C GLU A 272 15.79 -18.94 -4.68
N PRO A 273 15.69 -17.76 -5.32
CA PRO A 273 14.99 -16.63 -4.75
C PRO A 273 13.52 -16.98 -4.53
N ASP A 274 13.00 -16.72 -3.32
CA ASP A 274 11.57 -16.86 -3.08
C ASP A 274 10.77 -15.68 -3.65
N ARG A 275 9.44 -15.83 -3.74
CA ARG A 275 8.53 -14.84 -4.33
C ARG A 275 8.51 -13.45 -3.67
N TRP A 276 9.10 -13.30 -2.47
CA TRP A 276 9.15 -12.04 -1.77
C TRP A 276 10.46 -11.29 -2.00
N VAL A 277 11.41 -11.84 -2.74
CA VAL A 277 12.63 -11.12 -3.10
C VAL A 277 12.27 -9.89 -3.95
N PRO A 278 12.77 -8.68 -3.64
CA PRO A 278 12.51 -7.49 -4.44
C PRO A 278 12.95 -7.67 -5.90
N ALA A 279 12.22 -7.06 -6.84
CA ALA A 279 12.56 -7.14 -8.26
C ALA A 279 13.95 -6.57 -8.57
N ASP A 280 14.40 -5.57 -7.79
CA ASP A 280 15.75 -5.00 -7.89
C ASP A 280 16.85 -5.85 -7.21
N PHE A 281 16.57 -7.11 -6.89
CA PHE A 281 17.53 -8.04 -6.29
C PHE A 281 17.78 -9.18 -7.26
N SER A 282 18.90 -9.11 -7.98
CA SER A 282 19.21 -9.92 -9.15
C SER A 282 20.24 -11.01 -8.83
N LEU A 283 20.13 -12.15 -9.52
CA LEU A 283 21.17 -13.19 -9.54
C LEU A 283 22.40 -12.70 -10.29
N ARG A 284 23.55 -13.38 -10.14
CA ARG A 284 24.76 -12.97 -10.85
C ARG A 284 24.58 -13.14 -12.35
N ARG A 285 25.00 -12.11 -13.08
CA ARG A 285 25.11 -12.11 -14.54
C ARG A 285 26.39 -11.37 -14.94
N LEU A 286 27.04 -11.88 -15.96
CA LEU A 286 28.23 -11.28 -16.55
C LEU A 286 27.82 -10.49 -17.78
N GLN A 287 28.05 -9.18 -17.77
CA GLN A 287 27.75 -8.28 -18.88
C GLN A 287 28.98 -8.03 -19.73
N PHE A 288 28.76 -7.87 -21.04
CA PHE A 288 29.76 -7.46 -22.03
C PHE A 288 29.18 -6.35 -22.90
N THR A 289 29.94 -5.28 -23.15
CA THR A 289 29.48 -4.19 -24.01
C THR A 289 30.64 -3.48 -24.71
N SER A 290 30.45 -3.09 -25.98
CA SER A 290 31.33 -2.15 -26.68
C SER A 290 30.74 -0.73 -26.72
N TRP A 291 29.62 -0.48 -26.03
CA TRP A 291 29.06 0.85 -25.86
C TRP A 291 29.89 1.61 -24.82
N ASP A 292 30.40 2.77 -25.19
CA ASP A 292 31.39 3.50 -24.38
C ASP A 292 30.77 4.31 -23.22
N SER A 293 29.47 4.61 -23.33
CA SER A 293 28.78 5.56 -22.44
C SER A 293 27.26 5.45 -22.60
N TRP A 294 26.51 5.87 -21.58
CA TRP A 294 25.05 6.03 -21.70
C TRP A 294 24.66 7.06 -22.76
N ASN A 295 25.51 8.05 -23.04
CA ASN A 295 25.33 8.99 -24.14
C ASN A 295 25.33 8.30 -25.51
N SER A 296 26.21 7.33 -25.74
CA SER A 296 26.20 6.55 -27.00
C SER A 296 24.89 5.77 -27.17
N VAL A 297 24.38 5.16 -26.09
CA VAL A 297 23.08 4.46 -26.09
C VAL A 297 21.94 5.44 -26.38
N ALA A 298 21.95 6.63 -25.75
CA ALA A 298 20.94 7.66 -25.98
C ALA A 298 20.93 8.17 -27.43
N ARG A 299 22.11 8.38 -28.05
CA ARG A 299 22.22 8.79 -29.46
C ARG A 299 21.76 7.71 -30.44
N TRP A 300 22.07 6.44 -30.14
CA TRP A 300 21.54 5.33 -30.93
C TRP A 300 20.02 5.28 -30.84
N ALA A 301 19.47 5.38 -29.64
CA ALA A 301 18.03 5.41 -29.43
C ALA A 301 17.38 6.61 -30.14
N ASP A 302 18.01 7.79 -30.13
CA ASP A 302 17.51 8.98 -30.83
C ASP A 302 17.34 8.72 -32.34
N GLY A 303 18.29 7.98 -32.95
CA GLY A 303 18.19 7.51 -34.34
C GLY A 303 17.06 6.50 -34.61
N LEU A 304 16.44 5.94 -33.57
CA LEU A 304 15.25 5.09 -33.69
C LEU A 304 13.95 5.91 -33.71
N PHE A 305 13.93 7.12 -33.16
CA PHE A 305 12.75 7.99 -33.06
C PHE A 305 12.90 9.28 -33.89
N PRO A 306 13.06 9.21 -35.22
CA PRO A 306 13.25 10.39 -36.05
C PRO A 306 12.05 11.34 -35.96
N PRO A 307 12.19 12.66 -36.15
CA PRO A 307 11.04 13.55 -36.21
C PRO A 307 10.03 13.10 -37.28
N ALA A 308 8.76 12.98 -36.91
CA ALA A 308 7.67 12.58 -37.81
C ALA A 308 6.55 13.63 -37.84
N PRO A 309 5.87 13.83 -38.98
CA PRO A 309 4.71 14.70 -39.05
C PRO A 309 3.52 14.09 -38.28
N VAL A 310 2.60 14.94 -37.85
CA VAL A 310 1.33 14.48 -37.27
C VAL A 310 0.52 13.74 -38.35
N PRO A 311 0.03 12.52 -38.08
CA PRO A 311 -0.79 11.77 -39.02
C PRO A 311 -2.00 12.58 -39.48
N ALA A 312 -2.31 12.55 -40.79
CA ALA A 312 -3.39 13.35 -41.38
C ALA A 312 -4.75 13.13 -40.67
N ALA A 313 -5.04 11.88 -40.26
CA ALA A 313 -6.25 11.51 -39.53
C ALA A 313 -6.38 12.19 -38.14
N LEU A 314 -5.29 12.69 -37.56
CA LEU A 314 -5.27 13.36 -36.26
C LEU A 314 -5.21 14.89 -36.33
N GLN A 315 -5.08 15.48 -37.53
CA GLN A 315 -4.95 16.94 -37.65
C GLN A 315 -6.16 17.69 -37.07
N ALA A 316 -7.39 17.25 -37.37
CA ALA A 316 -8.59 17.87 -36.82
C ALA A 316 -8.67 17.74 -35.28
N ARG A 317 -8.24 16.59 -34.72
CA ARG A 317 -8.18 16.35 -33.27
C ARG A 317 -7.12 17.25 -32.61
N LEU A 318 -5.94 17.37 -33.22
CA LEU A 318 -4.86 18.24 -32.75
C LEU A 318 -5.35 19.69 -32.63
N GLU A 319 -6.04 20.20 -33.65
CA GLU A 319 -6.59 21.56 -33.62
C GLU A 319 -7.72 21.74 -32.59
N GLN A 320 -8.44 20.66 -32.23
CA GLN A 320 -9.36 20.68 -31.09
C GLN A 320 -8.62 20.73 -29.76
N TRP A 321 -7.59 19.88 -29.58
CA TRP A 321 -6.81 19.86 -28.34
C TRP A 321 -6.09 21.18 -28.11
N LYS A 322 -5.48 21.80 -29.12
CA LYS A 322 -4.84 23.13 -29.00
C LYS A 322 -5.76 24.23 -28.43
N LYS A 323 -7.09 24.09 -28.57
CA LYS A 323 -8.07 25.02 -27.99
C LYS A 323 -8.29 24.82 -26.48
N LEU A 324 -7.78 23.73 -25.91
CA LEU A 324 -7.87 23.50 -24.47
C LEU A 324 -7.06 24.57 -23.71
N PRO A 325 -7.58 25.07 -22.57
CA PRO A 325 -7.01 26.18 -21.83
C PRO A 325 -5.54 26.04 -21.40
N THR A 326 -5.14 24.84 -20.95
CA THR A 326 -3.79 24.63 -20.38
C THR A 326 -3.02 23.53 -21.12
N ASP A 327 -1.70 23.61 -21.09
CA ASP A 327 -0.84 22.59 -21.69
C ASP A 327 -0.99 21.22 -21.02
N GLU A 328 -1.27 21.20 -19.71
CA GLU A 328 -1.61 19.97 -19.00
C GLU A 328 -2.88 19.31 -19.57
N GLN A 329 -3.96 20.09 -19.79
CA GLN A 329 -5.20 19.56 -20.34
C GLN A 329 -5.00 19.02 -21.76
N ARG A 330 -4.19 19.72 -22.57
CA ARG A 330 -3.78 19.28 -23.92
C ARG A 330 -3.02 17.96 -23.87
N ALA A 331 -2.03 17.85 -22.97
CA ALA A 331 -1.23 16.65 -22.80
C ALA A 331 -2.07 15.46 -22.32
N VAL A 332 -2.93 15.66 -21.32
CA VAL A 332 -3.86 14.63 -20.82
C VAL A 332 -4.81 14.16 -21.92
N ALA A 333 -5.32 15.08 -22.76
CA ALA A 333 -6.21 14.71 -23.86
C ALA A 333 -5.51 13.85 -24.92
N ALA A 334 -4.27 14.21 -25.30
CA ALA A 334 -3.47 13.42 -26.23
C ALA A 334 -3.08 12.05 -25.64
N LEU A 335 -2.62 12.02 -24.39
CA LEU A 335 -2.27 10.79 -23.67
C LEU A 335 -3.46 9.82 -23.63
N ARG A 336 -4.63 10.29 -23.15
CA ARG A 336 -5.84 9.48 -23.09
C ARG A 336 -6.26 8.94 -24.44
N TRP A 337 -6.19 9.76 -25.48
CA TRP A 337 -6.51 9.30 -26.83
C TRP A 337 -5.58 8.16 -27.25
N VAL A 338 -4.27 8.31 -27.07
CA VAL A 338 -3.31 7.22 -27.38
C VAL A 338 -3.57 5.97 -26.53
N GLN A 339 -3.94 6.12 -25.26
CA GLN A 339 -4.25 4.99 -24.38
C GLN A 339 -5.51 4.24 -24.82
N ASP A 340 -6.60 4.96 -25.04
CA ASP A 340 -7.92 4.38 -25.30
C ASP A 340 -8.09 3.92 -26.76
N GLU A 341 -7.44 4.58 -27.72
CA GLU A 341 -7.72 4.40 -29.15
C GLU A 341 -6.66 3.61 -29.91
N ILE A 342 -5.51 3.34 -29.29
CA ILE A 342 -4.44 2.51 -29.85
C ILE A 342 -4.26 1.30 -28.93
N ARG A 343 -4.62 0.11 -29.41
CA ARG A 343 -4.49 -1.13 -28.62
C ARG A 343 -3.03 -1.48 -28.42
N TYR A 344 -2.66 -1.93 -27.22
CA TYR A 344 -1.33 -2.50 -27.01
C TYR A 344 -1.20 -3.82 -27.78
N PHE A 345 -0.29 -3.85 -28.75
CA PHE A 345 0.07 -5.07 -29.50
C PHE A 345 1.49 -4.90 -30.05
N SER A 346 2.41 -5.74 -29.64
CA SER A 346 3.81 -5.70 -30.05
C SER A 346 4.07 -6.64 -31.22
N VAL A 347 4.58 -6.10 -32.33
CA VAL A 347 5.14 -6.88 -33.44
C VAL A 347 6.65 -6.63 -33.47
N SER A 348 7.39 -7.46 -32.76
CA SER A 348 8.82 -7.28 -32.46
C SER A 348 9.72 -8.15 -33.33
N MET A 349 9.53 -8.12 -34.65
CA MET A 349 10.34 -8.87 -35.61
C MET A 349 11.46 -8.00 -36.21
N GLY A 350 12.66 -8.55 -36.35
CA GLY A 350 13.82 -7.82 -36.87
C GLY A 350 14.06 -6.50 -36.14
N GLU A 351 14.30 -5.42 -36.89
CA GLU A 351 14.51 -4.09 -36.29
C GLU A 351 13.31 -3.57 -35.50
N SER A 352 12.07 -3.99 -35.83
CA SER A 352 10.86 -3.58 -35.13
C SER A 352 10.78 -4.08 -33.69
N SER A 353 11.73 -4.90 -33.24
CA SER A 353 11.93 -5.17 -31.81
C SER A 353 12.30 -3.90 -31.02
N HIS A 354 13.06 -2.97 -31.62
CA HIS A 354 13.54 -1.75 -30.95
C HIS A 354 13.12 -0.47 -31.69
N ARG A 355 13.08 -0.49 -33.03
CA ARG A 355 12.64 0.63 -33.85
C ARG A 355 11.11 0.72 -33.84
N PRO A 356 10.51 1.86 -33.48
CA PRO A 356 9.07 2.03 -33.52
C PRO A 356 8.55 2.11 -34.96
N HIS A 357 7.29 1.71 -35.15
CA HIS A 357 6.55 1.96 -36.38
C HIS A 357 6.25 3.47 -36.53
N PRO A 358 6.19 4.00 -37.76
CA PRO A 358 5.81 5.38 -38.01
C PRO A 358 4.44 5.74 -37.40
N PRO A 359 4.25 6.96 -36.83
CA PRO A 359 2.99 7.34 -36.19
C PRO A 359 1.77 7.23 -37.11
N ALA A 360 1.94 7.42 -38.41
CA ALA A 360 0.87 7.26 -39.40
C ALA A 360 0.38 5.81 -39.50
N ASP A 361 1.30 4.84 -39.42
CA ASP A 361 0.96 3.41 -39.44
C ASP A 361 0.27 3.00 -38.14
N VAL A 362 0.77 3.44 -36.98
CA VAL A 362 0.15 3.20 -35.67
C VAL A 362 -1.31 3.70 -35.64
N VAL A 363 -1.58 4.88 -36.19
CA VAL A 363 -2.94 5.44 -36.28
C VAL A 363 -3.81 4.71 -37.30
N ARG A 364 -3.24 4.29 -38.43
CA ARG A 364 -3.96 3.51 -39.45
C ARG A 364 -4.38 2.15 -38.90
N ASP A 365 -3.45 1.45 -38.26
CA ASP A 365 -3.60 0.06 -37.85
C ASP A 365 -4.26 -0.08 -36.48
N ARG A 366 -4.30 1.02 -35.69
CA ARG A 366 -4.94 1.11 -34.36
C ARG A 366 -4.34 0.19 -33.31
N TYR A 367 -3.07 -0.18 -33.48
CA TYR A 367 -2.29 -0.87 -32.46
C TYR A 367 -0.82 -0.47 -32.49
N GLY A 368 -0.13 -0.74 -31.38
CA GLY A 368 1.32 -0.57 -31.23
C GLY A 368 1.75 -0.89 -29.80
N ASP A 369 3.04 -1.14 -29.59
CA ASP A 369 3.59 -1.38 -28.25
C ASP A 369 4.16 -0.10 -27.59
N CYS A 370 4.96 -0.25 -26.55
CA CYS A 370 5.45 0.87 -25.74
C CYS A 370 6.18 1.92 -26.57
N LYS A 371 7.03 1.51 -27.52
CA LYS A 371 7.78 2.41 -28.40
C LYS A 371 6.89 3.07 -29.44
N ASP A 372 5.96 2.33 -30.03
CA ASP A 372 5.03 2.85 -31.04
C ASP A 372 4.11 3.93 -30.44
N LYS A 373 3.52 3.63 -29.28
CA LYS A 373 2.61 4.53 -28.58
C LYS A 373 3.33 5.75 -28.02
N THR A 374 4.54 5.57 -27.48
CA THR A 374 5.41 6.67 -27.04
C THR A 374 5.79 7.58 -28.19
N TYR A 375 6.18 7.01 -29.33
CA TYR A 375 6.57 7.79 -30.50
C TYR A 375 5.41 8.65 -31.02
N LEU A 376 4.22 8.05 -31.14
CA LEU A 376 3.00 8.78 -31.51
C LEU A 376 2.67 9.91 -30.52
N LEU A 377 2.72 9.63 -29.21
CA LEU A 377 2.43 10.63 -28.20
C LEU A 377 3.42 11.80 -28.23
N VAL A 378 4.73 11.52 -28.34
CA VAL A 378 5.77 12.55 -28.48
C VAL A 378 5.53 13.41 -29.72
N THR A 379 5.18 12.82 -30.86
CA THR A 379 4.84 13.55 -32.08
C THR A 379 3.68 14.52 -31.87
N LEU A 380 2.61 14.09 -31.18
CA LEU A 380 1.45 14.92 -30.89
C LEU A 380 1.78 16.06 -29.92
N LEU A 381 2.50 15.78 -28.83
CA LEU A 381 2.89 16.78 -27.83
C LEU A 381 3.82 17.84 -28.42
N ARG A 382 4.84 17.44 -29.20
CA ARG A 382 5.74 18.37 -29.89
C ARG A 382 5.00 19.25 -30.90
N ALA A 383 4.01 18.71 -31.61
CA ALA A 383 3.17 19.49 -32.54
C ALA A 383 2.26 20.52 -31.83
N MET A 384 2.05 20.38 -30.52
CA MET A 384 1.40 21.38 -29.66
C MET A 384 2.40 22.34 -28.99
N GLY A 385 3.69 22.27 -29.36
CA GLY A 385 4.74 23.15 -28.83
C GLY A 385 5.35 22.72 -27.49
N MET A 386 5.09 21.50 -27.04
CA MET A 386 5.55 21.02 -25.74
C MET A 386 6.92 20.33 -25.83
N ASN A 387 7.70 20.45 -24.75
CA ASN A 387 8.96 19.72 -24.60
C ASN A 387 8.70 18.30 -24.11
N ALA A 388 8.57 17.36 -25.07
CA ALA A 388 8.39 15.95 -24.83
C ALA A 388 9.53 15.13 -25.45
N VAL A 389 10.08 14.18 -24.68
CA VAL A 389 11.13 13.24 -25.14
C VAL A 389 10.78 11.81 -24.74
N PRO A 390 11.08 10.80 -25.57
CA PRO A 390 11.03 9.41 -25.13
C PRO A 390 12.05 9.18 -24.01
N ILE A 391 11.75 8.28 -23.08
CA ILE A 391 12.69 7.83 -22.05
C ILE A 391 12.68 6.30 -21.97
N LEU A 392 13.85 5.69 -21.95
CA LEU A 392 14.02 4.23 -21.78
C LEU A 392 14.08 3.90 -20.30
N THR A 393 13.46 2.79 -19.90
CA THR A 393 13.45 2.28 -18.52
C THR A 393 13.33 0.74 -18.49
N SER A 394 13.40 0.14 -17.31
CA SER A 394 13.03 -1.26 -17.09
C SER A 394 11.84 -1.36 -16.14
N LEU A 395 10.86 -2.19 -16.50
CA LEU A 395 9.77 -2.65 -15.64
C LEU A 395 10.22 -3.83 -14.78
N ALA A 396 11.12 -4.68 -15.31
CA ALA A 396 11.62 -5.86 -14.60
C ALA A 396 12.59 -5.50 -13.47
N GLU A 397 13.50 -4.56 -13.70
CA GLU A 397 14.56 -4.17 -12.76
C GLU A 397 14.68 -2.63 -12.66
N PRO A 398 13.62 -1.91 -12.22
CA PRO A 398 13.50 -0.47 -12.41
C PRO A 398 14.65 0.36 -11.86
N ARG A 399 15.27 -0.06 -10.74
CA ARG A 399 16.36 0.70 -10.09
C ARG A 399 17.74 0.09 -10.34
N THR A 400 17.80 -1.16 -10.79
CA THR A 400 19.06 -1.93 -10.94
C THR A 400 19.85 -1.50 -12.16
N VAL A 401 19.19 -0.97 -13.19
CA VAL A 401 19.83 -0.46 -14.42
C VAL A 401 20.97 0.53 -14.13
N ALA A 402 20.85 1.34 -13.08
CA ALA A 402 21.91 2.28 -12.66
C ALA A 402 23.25 1.61 -12.27
N ARG A 403 23.25 0.30 -12.01
CA ARG A 403 24.44 -0.50 -11.67
C ARG A 403 25.05 -1.22 -12.86
N TYR A 404 24.38 -1.22 -14.01
CA TYR A 404 24.80 -1.97 -15.20
C TYR A 404 25.77 -1.17 -16.07
N LEU A 405 26.45 -1.88 -16.97
CA LEU A 405 27.24 -1.24 -18.02
C LEU A 405 26.30 -0.61 -19.07
N PRO A 406 26.74 0.47 -19.76
CA PRO A 406 25.99 1.03 -20.88
C PRO A 406 25.63 -0.05 -21.90
N SER A 407 24.34 -0.26 -22.11
CA SER A 407 23.83 -1.26 -23.03
C SER A 407 22.37 -0.94 -23.36
N PRO A 408 21.91 -1.16 -24.61
CA PRO A 408 20.49 -1.09 -24.94
C PRO A 408 19.69 -2.28 -24.39
N LEU A 409 20.34 -3.40 -24.05
CA LEU A 409 19.69 -4.65 -23.64
C LEU A 409 19.07 -4.62 -22.23
N VAL A 410 19.33 -3.56 -21.47
CA VAL A 410 18.86 -3.45 -20.07
C VAL A 410 17.55 -2.68 -19.94
N PHE A 411 16.99 -2.20 -21.06
CA PHE A 411 15.71 -1.52 -21.11
C PHE A 411 14.67 -2.43 -21.74
N ASP A 412 13.53 -2.57 -21.08
CA ASP A 412 12.40 -3.38 -21.57
C ASP A 412 11.13 -2.53 -21.82
N HIS A 413 11.20 -1.22 -21.55
CA HIS A 413 10.06 -0.31 -21.69
C HIS A 413 10.48 1.12 -22.06
N VAL A 414 9.56 1.87 -22.66
CA VAL A 414 9.76 3.27 -23.02
C VAL A 414 8.53 4.11 -22.73
N LEU A 415 8.76 5.32 -22.20
CA LEU A 415 7.75 6.27 -21.72
C LEU A 415 8.01 7.65 -22.33
N VAL A 416 7.19 8.64 -21.97
CA VAL A 416 7.41 10.05 -22.31
C VAL A 416 7.80 10.85 -21.06
N ARG A 417 8.90 11.62 -21.13
CA ARG A 417 9.13 12.74 -20.21
C ARG A 417 8.60 14.01 -20.87
N LEU A 418 7.66 14.67 -20.19
CA LEU A 418 7.04 15.93 -20.59
C LEU A 418 7.39 17.01 -19.57
N ARG A 419 8.00 18.12 -20.01
CA ARG A 419 8.32 19.25 -19.13
C ARG A 419 7.27 20.35 -19.25
N LEU A 420 6.56 20.65 -18.16
CA LEU A 420 5.57 21.72 -18.05
C LEU A 420 5.85 22.58 -16.81
N ASP A 421 5.82 23.91 -16.94
CA ASP A 421 6.00 24.87 -15.85
C ASP A 421 7.25 24.62 -14.97
N GLY A 422 8.32 24.09 -15.59
CA GLY A 422 9.57 23.77 -14.91
C GLY A 422 9.62 22.41 -14.20
N ALA A 423 8.52 21.65 -14.21
CA ALA A 423 8.42 20.31 -13.64
C ALA A 423 8.39 19.23 -14.74
N ASP A 424 8.98 18.06 -14.44
CA ASP A 424 8.94 16.89 -15.30
C ASP A 424 7.77 15.98 -14.91
N TYR A 425 6.99 15.56 -15.91
CA TYR A 425 5.93 14.58 -15.82
C TYR A 425 6.30 13.36 -16.67
N TYR A 426 5.99 12.17 -16.16
CA TYR A 426 6.30 10.91 -16.79
C TYR A 426 5.01 10.23 -17.23
N LEU A 427 4.80 10.13 -18.54
CA LEU A 427 3.55 9.65 -19.13
C LEU A 427 3.78 8.27 -19.73
N ASP A 428 2.97 7.30 -19.31
CA ASP A 428 2.95 5.96 -19.90
C ASP A 428 1.74 5.80 -20.83
N PRO A 429 1.92 5.86 -22.16
CA PRO A 429 0.81 5.68 -23.09
C PRO A 429 0.31 4.23 -23.18
N THR A 430 0.96 3.28 -22.50
CA THR A 430 0.56 1.87 -22.43
C THR A 430 -0.35 1.57 -21.24
N MET A 431 -0.33 2.43 -20.21
CA MET A 431 -1.21 2.32 -19.05
C MET A 431 -2.67 2.59 -19.42
N GLN A 432 -3.58 2.11 -18.58
CA GLN A 432 -5.03 2.25 -18.72
C GLN A 432 -5.62 2.77 -17.40
N GLY A 433 -6.75 3.48 -17.49
CA GLY A 433 -7.46 3.98 -16.31
C GLY A 433 -6.88 5.25 -15.67
N GLN A 434 -5.78 5.79 -16.20
CA GLN A 434 -5.20 7.08 -15.78
C GLN A 434 -6.19 8.23 -15.99
N SER A 435 -6.31 9.10 -14.98
CA SER A 435 -7.26 10.19 -15.01
C SER A 435 -6.87 11.36 -14.10
N GLY A 436 -7.44 12.53 -14.35
CA GLY A 436 -7.20 13.75 -13.58
C GLY A 436 -5.97 14.51 -14.07
N SER A 437 -5.44 15.40 -13.23
CA SER A 437 -4.18 16.10 -13.48
C SER A 437 -2.99 15.14 -13.51
N LEU A 438 -1.94 15.46 -14.26
CA LEU A 438 -0.71 14.66 -14.35
C LEU A 438 -0.05 14.51 -12.98
N SER A 439 -0.20 15.51 -12.12
CA SER A 439 0.23 15.50 -10.71
C SER A 439 -0.57 14.56 -9.80
N LYS A 440 -1.57 13.83 -10.33
CA LYS A 440 -2.33 12.82 -9.58
C LYS A 440 -2.22 11.43 -10.18
N GLN A 441 -1.62 11.28 -11.37
CA GLN A 441 -1.49 10.01 -12.08
C GLN A 441 -0.24 9.25 -11.64
N GLY A 442 -0.27 7.91 -11.66
CA GLY A 442 0.87 7.03 -11.40
C GLY A 442 1.68 6.73 -12.66
N SER A 443 2.99 6.45 -12.56
CA SER A 443 3.78 5.94 -13.69
C SER A 443 4.08 4.44 -13.60
N GLY A 444 3.85 3.82 -12.43
CA GLY A 444 4.07 2.38 -12.19
C GLY A 444 5.54 1.97 -12.05
N VAL A 445 6.47 2.89 -12.27
CA VAL A 445 7.93 2.71 -12.17
C VAL A 445 8.56 3.86 -11.38
N GLU A 446 7.90 4.29 -10.30
CA GLU A 446 8.36 5.41 -9.49
C GLU A 446 9.77 5.17 -8.93
N GLY A 447 10.66 6.14 -9.16
CA GLY A 447 12.05 6.07 -8.72
C GLY A 447 12.97 5.21 -9.60
N ALA A 448 12.50 4.73 -10.77
CA ALA A 448 13.31 3.99 -11.73
C ALA A 448 14.49 4.78 -12.28
N ALA A 449 15.52 4.06 -12.73
CA ALA A 449 16.59 4.59 -13.55
C ALA A 449 16.10 4.74 -14.99
N ILE A 450 16.26 5.94 -15.54
CA ILE A 450 15.75 6.30 -16.87
C ILE A 450 16.86 6.88 -17.75
N LEU A 451 16.76 6.66 -19.06
CA LEU A 451 17.62 7.30 -20.04
C LEU A 451 16.78 8.13 -21.01
N ALA A 452 16.96 9.45 -21.01
CA ALA A 452 16.30 10.30 -21.98
C ALA A 452 16.84 10.06 -23.40
N VAL A 453 15.92 9.92 -24.36
CA VAL A 453 16.26 9.77 -25.77
C VAL A 453 16.39 11.17 -26.35
N ALA A 454 17.60 11.74 -26.20
CA ALA A 454 17.97 13.05 -26.72
C ALA A 454 19.50 13.16 -26.91
N PRO A 455 19.99 13.91 -27.91
CA PRO A 455 21.43 14.03 -28.21
C PRO A 455 22.29 14.58 -27.05
N GLU A 456 21.71 15.44 -26.22
CA GLU A 456 22.35 16.07 -25.05
C GLU A 456 22.43 15.18 -23.81
N THR A 457 21.76 14.02 -23.81
CA THR A 457 21.71 13.13 -22.65
C THR A 457 23.07 12.50 -22.39
N THR A 458 23.66 12.74 -21.22
CA THR A 458 25.02 12.25 -20.90
C THR A 458 25.05 11.03 -19.97
N ALA A 459 24.02 10.83 -19.16
CA ALA A 459 23.97 9.79 -18.14
C ALA A 459 22.53 9.32 -17.88
N LEU A 460 22.41 8.22 -17.14
CA LEU A 460 21.15 7.81 -16.53
C LEU A 460 20.70 8.85 -15.50
N GLU A 461 19.39 9.06 -15.43
CA GLU A 461 18.74 9.86 -14.42
C GLU A 461 17.88 8.97 -13.52
N ARG A 462 17.47 9.48 -12.36
CA ARG A 462 16.45 8.84 -11.52
C ARG A 462 15.13 9.55 -11.77
N MET A 463 14.08 8.78 -12.03
CA MET A 463 12.73 9.32 -12.14
C MET A 463 12.35 9.98 -10.81
N HIS A 464 12.24 11.31 -10.81
CA HIS A 464 11.85 12.07 -9.64
C HIS A 464 10.32 12.10 -9.52
N TRP A 465 9.82 11.96 -8.29
CA TRP A 465 8.38 11.95 -8.08
C TRP A 465 7.99 12.62 -6.77
N THR A 466 7.15 13.65 -6.85
CA THR A 466 6.64 14.40 -5.70
C THR A 466 5.34 13.79 -5.19
N ASP A 467 5.19 13.71 -3.86
CA ASP A 467 3.97 13.27 -3.15
C ASP A 467 3.54 11.80 -3.37
N ALA A 468 4.49 10.87 -3.44
CA ALA A 468 4.23 9.43 -3.62
C ALA A 468 3.15 8.86 -2.67
N VAL A 469 3.15 9.27 -1.38
CA VAL A 469 2.18 8.80 -0.38
C VAL A 469 0.75 9.27 -0.69
N ALA A 470 0.57 10.50 -1.16
CA ALA A 470 -0.77 11.06 -1.42
C ALA A 470 -1.47 10.37 -2.59
N ARG A 471 -0.70 9.78 -3.51
CA ARG A 471 -1.21 9.05 -4.68
C ARG A 471 -1.32 7.55 -4.48
N ASN A 472 -0.88 7.04 -3.34
CA ASN A 472 -0.98 5.64 -2.94
C ASN A 472 -1.80 5.53 -1.65
N THR A 473 -3.08 5.91 -1.73
CA THR A 473 -3.99 5.95 -0.58
C THR A 473 -5.23 5.12 -0.82
N ALA A 474 -5.60 4.31 0.18
CA ALA A 474 -6.92 3.69 0.24
C ALA A 474 -7.61 3.95 1.57
N ILE A 475 -8.92 4.12 1.51
CA ILE A 475 -9.78 4.50 2.64
C ILE A 475 -10.94 3.51 2.74
N LEU A 476 -11.25 3.07 3.95
CA LEU A 476 -12.44 2.27 4.25
C LEU A 476 -13.24 2.93 5.37
N ASP A 477 -14.46 3.37 5.05
CA ASP A 477 -15.41 3.91 6.02
C ASP A 477 -16.54 2.90 6.23
N GLU A 478 -16.75 2.49 7.48
CA GLU A 478 -17.77 1.53 7.89
C GLU A 478 -18.80 2.16 8.84
N VAL A 479 -20.07 1.82 8.64
CA VAL A 479 -21.17 2.12 9.57
C VAL A 479 -21.89 0.84 9.94
N ILE A 480 -21.91 0.48 11.22
CA ILE A 480 -22.64 -0.68 11.73
C ILE A 480 -23.82 -0.19 12.57
N GLU A 481 -25.01 -0.69 12.27
CA GLU A 481 -26.23 -0.37 13.02
C GLU A 481 -26.80 -1.64 13.66
N ILE A 482 -26.99 -1.62 14.97
CA ILE A 482 -27.47 -2.75 15.77
C ILE A 482 -28.77 -2.33 16.44
N PRO A 483 -29.94 -2.71 15.91
CA PRO A 483 -31.23 -2.23 16.42
C PRO A 483 -31.60 -2.86 17.78
N ALA A 484 -31.23 -4.12 18.00
CA ALA A 484 -31.34 -4.83 19.27
C ALA A 484 -30.18 -5.82 19.43
N LEU A 485 -29.84 -6.16 20.67
CA LEU A 485 -28.66 -6.97 20.97
C LEU A 485 -28.74 -8.37 20.32
N ASP A 486 -29.92 -8.98 20.26
CA ASP A 486 -30.15 -10.32 19.70
C ASP A 486 -30.72 -10.34 18.27
N ALA A 487 -30.78 -9.17 17.61
CA ALA A 487 -31.35 -9.02 16.27
C ALA A 487 -30.30 -8.92 15.17
N ASP A 488 -30.75 -9.05 13.93
CA ASP A 488 -29.94 -8.73 12.76
C ASP A 488 -29.70 -7.21 12.70
N GLY A 489 -28.47 -6.82 12.33
CA GLY A 489 -28.06 -5.43 12.10
C GLY A 489 -27.80 -5.14 10.63
N THR A 490 -27.27 -3.96 10.36
CA THR A 490 -26.77 -3.60 9.02
C THR A 490 -25.33 -3.12 9.08
N LEU A 491 -24.60 -3.32 7.98
CA LEU A 491 -23.28 -2.75 7.75
C LEU A 491 -23.31 -1.98 6.44
N SER A 492 -22.86 -0.73 6.44
CA SER A 492 -22.57 0.03 5.23
C SER A 492 -21.07 0.22 5.13
N ALA A 493 -20.49 -0.05 3.96
CA ALA A 493 -19.06 0.11 3.71
C ALA A 493 -18.83 1.00 2.49
N THR A 494 -17.92 1.94 2.62
CA THR A 494 -17.42 2.77 1.51
C THR A 494 -15.92 2.56 1.37
N TRP A 495 -15.49 2.03 0.23
CA TRP A 495 -14.09 1.96 -0.15
C TRP A 495 -13.76 3.12 -1.07
N THR A 496 -12.66 3.82 -0.81
CA THR A 496 -12.13 4.85 -1.69
C THR A 496 -10.70 4.51 -2.05
N TRP A 497 -10.43 4.44 -3.34
CA TRP A 497 -9.07 4.31 -3.89
C TRP A 497 -8.66 5.62 -4.54
N VAL A 498 -7.41 6.02 -4.35
CA VAL A 498 -6.82 7.25 -4.91
C VAL A 498 -5.56 6.90 -5.67
N GLY A 499 -5.28 7.64 -6.76
CA GLY A 499 -4.09 7.48 -7.58
C GLY A 499 -4.04 6.10 -8.25
N SER A 500 -2.91 5.40 -8.19
CA SER A 500 -2.69 4.15 -8.93
C SER A 500 -3.72 3.05 -8.62
N ASP A 501 -4.19 2.97 -7.38
CA ASP A 501 -5.26 2.02 -7.04
C ASP A 501 -6.60 2.43 -7.68
N ALA A 502 -6.89 3.73 -7.82
CA ALA A 502 -8.08 4.21 -8.51
C ALA A 502 -8.02 3.89 -10.01
N GLU A 503 -6.85 4.11 -10.62
CA GLU A 503 -6.59 3.79 -12.03
C GLU A 503 -6.82 2.31 -12.31
N THR A 504 -6.27 1.46 -11.44
CA THR A 504 -6.54 0.02 -11.53
C THR A 504 -8.01 -0.29 -11.42
N MET A 505 -8.68 0.28 -10.41
CA MET A 505 -10.08 -0.01 -10.16
C MET A 505 -10.96 0.42 -11.34
N ARG A 506 -10.60 1.46 -12.10
CA ARG A 506 -11.29 1.78 -13.37
C ARG A 506 -11.13 0.70 -14.42
N VAL A 507 -9.92 0.16 -14.58
CA VAL A 507 -9.67 -0.92 -15.56
C VAL A 507 -10.41 -2.19 -15.17
N VAL A 508 -10.29 -2.57 -13.90
CA VAL A 508 -10.89 -3.79 -13.36
C VAL A 508 -12.42 -3.69 -13.37
N SER A 509 -13.00 -2.58 -12.93
CA SER A 509 -14.47 -2.41 -12.87
C SER A 509 -15.17 -2.48 -14.23
N ARG A 510 -14.54 -2.00 -15.31
CA ARG A 510 -15.10 -2.10 -16.69
C ARG A 510 -15.32 -3.54 -17.15
N SER A 511 -14.57 -4.49 -16.61
CA SER A 511 -14.59 -5.91 -17.01
C SER A 511 -15.16 -6.85 -15.94
N LEU A 512 -15.55 -6.33 -14.77
CA LEU A 512 -16.05 -7.15 -13.67
C LEU A 512 -17.56 -7.43 -13.82
N PRO A 513 -17.97 -8.71 -13.96
CA PRO A 513 -19.37 -9.08 -13.86
C PRO A 513 -19.94 -8.79 -12.47
N GLU A 514 -21.26 -8.57 -12.39
CA GLU A 514 -21.97 -8.32 -11.14
C GLU A 514 -21.63 -9.35 -10.04
N GLU A 515 -21.61 -10.64 -10.39
CA GLU A 515 -21.27 -11.73 -9.48
C GLU A 515 -19.87 -11.61 -8.86
N ARG A 516 -18.90 -11.11 -9.63
CA ARG A 516 -17.53 -10.90 -9.13
C ARG A 516 -17.48 -9.68 -8.21
N LEU A 517 -18.25 -8.62 -8.48
CA LEU A 517 -18.39 -7.47 -7.57
C LEU A 517 -19.03 -7.88 -6.24
N ARG A 518 -20.07 -8.73 -6.27
CA ARG A 518 -20.68 -9.30 -5.06
C ARG A 518 -19.67 -10.10 -4.24
N LYS A 519 -18.92 -11.01 -4.88
CA LYS A 519 -17.87 -11.82 -4.22
C LYS A 519 -16.75 -10.95 -3.65
N PHE A 520 -16.32 -9.93 -4.38
CA PHE A 520 -15.32 -8.97 -3.92
C PHE A 520 -15.79 -8.26 -2.63
N ALA A 521 -17.02 -7.77 -2.62
CA ALA A 521 -17.59 -7.09 -1.45
C ALA A 521 -17.79 -8.02 -0.25
N LEU A 522 -18.26 -9.27 -0.46
CA LEU A 522 -18.48 -10.24 0.62
C LEU A 522 -17.19 -10.81 1.21
N GLY A 523 -16.18 -11.07 0.38
CA GLY A 523 -15.05 -11.91 0.75
C GLY A 523 -14.25 -11.42 1.96
N GLY A 524 -14.20 -10.11 2.18
CA GLY A 524 -13.52 -9.51 3.34
C GLY A 524 -14.32 -9.61 4.65
N TYR A 525 -15.63 -9.84 4.58
CA TYR A 525 -16.53 -9.80 5.72
C TYR A 525 -17.00 -11.16 6.20
N GLU A 526 -17.13 -12.16 5.33
CA GLU A 526 -17.71 -13.46 5.68
C GLU A 526 -16.97 -14.16 6.84
N ARG A 527 -15.64 -14.05 6.90
CA ARG A 527 -14.84 -14.59 8.02
C ARG A 527 -15.15 -13.87 9.35
N ARG A 528 -15.44 -12.57 9.30
CA ARG A 528 -15.73 -11.76 10.50
C ARG A 528 -17.19 -11.93 10.94
N TYR A 529 -18.10 -12.03 9.99
CA TYR A 529 -19.54 -12.11 10.18
C TYR A 529 -20.11 -13.28 9.36
N PRO A 530 -20.12 -14.50 9.91
CA PRO A 530 -20.68 -15.67 9.22
C PRO A 530 -22.15 -15.44 8.85
N GLY A 531 -22.48 -15.68 7.57
CA GLY A 531 -23.82 -15.47 7.03
C GLY A 531 -24.16 -14.03 6.63
N ILE A 532 -23.18 -13.11 6.62
CA ILE A 532 -23.36 -11.77 6.04
C ILE A 532 -23.82 -11.86 4.59
N ASP A 533 -24.74 -10.98 4.20
CA ASP A 533 -25.30 -10.95 2.84
C ASP A 533 -25.38 -9.52 2.31
N LEU A 534 -25.27 -9.31 0.99
CA LEU A 534 -25.46 -7.98 0.39
C LEU A 534 -26.94 -7.67 0.23
N VAL A 535 -27.31 -6.44 0.58
CA VAL A 535 -28.66 -5.91 0.31
C VAL A 535 -28.87 -5.68 -1.19
N ALA A 536 -27.84 -5.20 -1.88
CA ALA A 536 -27.82 -4.95 -3.32
C ALA A 536 -26.37 -4.97 -3.84
N VAL A 537 -26.18 -5.02 -5.15
CA VAL A 537 -24.86 -4.92 -5.80
C VAL A 537 -24.14 -3.65 -5.34
N PRO A 538 -22.80 -3.69 -5.10
CA PRO A 538 -22.05 -2.49 -4.79
C PRO A 538 -22.13 -1.46 -5.92
N VAL A 539 -22.34 -0.20 -5.56
CA VAL A 539 -22.33 0.92 -6.51
C VAL A 539 -20.92 1.46 -6.61
N LEU A 540 -20.40 1.56 -7.83
CA LEU A 540 -19.09 2.18 -8.11
C LEU A 540 -19.30 3.56 -8.72
N GLU A 541 -18.60 4.54 -8.17
CA GLU A 541 -18.58 5.94 -8.61
C GLU A 541 -17.14 6.33 -8.97
N ASP A 542 -16.94 6.93 -10.15
CA ASP A 542 -15.64 7.38 -10.61
C ASP A 542 -15.54 8.91 -10.56
N ASP A 543 -14.71 9.42 -9.63
CA ASP A 543 -14.27 10.81 -9.57
C ASP A 543 -12.96 10.96 -10.35
N ALA A 544 -13.11 10.89 -11.66
CA ALA A 544 -12.04 10.96 -12.64
C ALA A 544 -11.18 12.22 -12.48
N ALA A 545 -11.77 13.37 -12.13
CA ALA A 545 -11.07 14.64 -11.98
C ALA A 545 -10.05 14.64 -10.82
N ASN A 546 -10.31 13.86 -9.77
CA ASN A 546 -9.44 13.74 -8.60
C ASN A 546 -8.64 12.44 -8.56
N ASN A 547 -8.65 11.68 -9.65
CA ASN A 547 -8.07 10.34 -9.74
C ASN A 547 -8.51 9.44 -8.57
N ARG A 548 -9.83 9.34 -8.38
CA ARG A 548 -10.43 8.63 -7.25
C ARG A 548 -11.60 7.74 -7.71
N VAL A 549 -11.68 6.54 -7.17
CA VAL A 549 -12.82 5.62 -7.37
C VAL A 549 -13.41 5.27 -6.01
N ILE A 550 -14.74 5.28 -5.91
CA ILE A 550 -15.49 5.03 -4.68
C ILE A 550 -16.43 3.85 -4.92
N ALA A 551 -16.37 2.83 -4.07
CA ALA A 551 -17.35 1.74 -4.05
C ALA A 551 -18.18 1.81 -2.76
N ARG A 552 -19.50 1.64 -2.87
CA ARG A 552 -20.42 1.62 -1.73
C ARG A 552 -21.22 0.32 -1.71
N ALA A 553 -21.26 -0.33 -0.56
CA ALA A 553 -22.07 -1.53 -0.36
C ALA A 553 -22.84 -1.45 0.96
N ARG A 554 -24.01 -2.09 0.99
CA ARG A 554 -24.81 -2.29 2.20
C ARG A 554 -25.07 -3.78 2.39
N PHE A 555 -24.95 -4.22 3.63
CA PHE A 555 -25.03 -5.62 4.02
C PHE A 555 -26.06 -5.83 5.12
N LYS A 556 -26.73 -6.98 5.06
CA LYS A 556 -27.45 -7.54 6.19
C LYS A 556 -26.44 -8.25 7.09
N LEU A 557 -26.45 -7.94 8.38
CA LEU A 557 -25.47 -8.43 9.34
C LEU A 557 -26.17 -9.35 10.37
N PRO A 558 -26.01 -10.68 10.29
CA PRO A 558 -26.72 -11.57 11.20
C PRO A 558 -26.19 -11.51 12.62
N LYS A 559 -27.04 -11.14 13.58
CA LYS A 559 -26.76 -11.11 15.03
C LYS A 559 -25.31 -10.66 15.35
N PRO A 560 -24.94 -9.40 15.04
CA PRO A 560 -23.56 -8.93 15.15
C PRO A 560 -23.04 -8.91 16.58
N ALA A 561 -23.92 -8.65 17.56
CA ALA A 561 -23.57 -8.71 18.97
C ALA A 561 -23.69 -10.16 19.48
N LYS A 562 -22.60 -10.68 20.06
CA LYS A 562 -22.55 -12.01 20.67
C LYS A 562 -22.57 -11.87 22.19
N ALA A 563 -23.49 -12.58 22.83
CA ALA A 563 -23.60 -12.59 24.29
C ALA A 563 -22.48 -13.42 24.94
N TYR A 564 -22.00 -12.93 26.07
CA TYR A 564 -21.04 -13.54 26.99
C TYR A 564 -21.58 -13.47 28.43
N PRO A 565 -20.96 -14.19 29.40
CA PRO A 565 -21.37 -14.12 30.79
C PRO A 565 -21.43 -12.69 31.33
N ASP A 566 -20.45 -11.84 30.98
CA ASP A 566 -20.29 -10.51 31.58
C ASP A 566 -20.75 -9.37 30.65
N GLY A 567 -21.25 -9.67 29.44
CA GLY A 567 -21.61 -8.63 28.48
C GLY A 567 -21.85 -9.11 27.07
N TRP A 568 -21.66 -8.22 26.11
CA TRP A 568 -21.84 -8.45 24.68
C TRP A 568 -20.61 -7.99 23.90
N VAL A 569 -20.24 -8.73 22.86
CA VAL A 569 -19.11 -8.40 21.97
C VAL A 569 -19.60 -8.20 20.54
N VAL A 570 -19.15 -7.13 19.90
CA VAL A 570 -19.23 -6.99 18.44
C VAL A 570 -17.81 -6.95 17.89
N LYS A 571 -17.48 -7.88 16.98
CA LYS A 571 -16.17 -7.89 16.31
C LYS A 571 -16.13 -6.82 15.22
N TYR A 572 -15.00 -6.14 15.05
CA TYR A 572 -14.77 -5.21 13.95
C TYR A 572 -13.28 -5.19 13.59
N GLY A 573 -12.91 -4.57 12.47
CA GLY A 573 -11.50 -4.42 12.15
C GLY A 573 -11.21 -3.73 10.83
N ALA A 574 -10.06 -3.09 10.75
CA ALA A 574 -9.55 -2.46 9.54
C ALA A 574 -9.07 -3.52 8.54
N SER A 575 -9.99 -4.15 7.81
CA SER A 575 -9.66 -5.17 6.79
C SER A 575 -8.72 -4.63 5.72
N ILE A 576 -8.84 -3.33 5.40
CA ILE A 576 -7.96 -2.63 4.47
C ILE A 576 -6.49 -2.60 4.90
N MET A 577 -6.19 -2.78 6.19
CA MET A 577 -4.83 -2.81 6.74
C MET A 577 -4.26 -4.21 6.91
N GLN A 578 -5.07 -5.26 6.74
CA GLN A 578 -4.62 -6.63 6.85
C GLN A 578 -3.83 -7.02 5.59
N GLY A 579 -2.79 -7.87 5.72
CA GLY A 579 -2.03 -8.42 4.60
C GLY A 579 -1.01 -7.48 3.94
N ILE A 580 -0.90 -6.23 4.42
CA ILE A 580 0.13 -5.28 3.94
C ILE A 580 1.54 -5.83 4.15
N TYR A 581 1.74 -6.49 5.30
CA TYR A 581 2.95 -7.23 5.65
C TYR A 581 2.69 -8.74 5.56
N ASP A 582 2.41 -9.25 4.35
CA ASP A 582 2.26 -10.69 4.10
C ASP A 582 3.63 -11.38 3.97
N LEU A 583 4.44 -11.27 5.02
CA LEU A 583 5.73 -11.95 5.13
C LEU A 583 5.59 -13.20 6.04
N PRO A 584 6.25 -14.32 5.70
CA PRO A 584 6.27 -15.49 6.57
C PRO A 584 6.91 -15.16 7.92
N ARG A 585 6.17 -15.34 9.03
CA ARG A 585 6.64 -14.94 10.37
C ARG A 585 7.81 -15.78 10.92
N ASN A 586 7.99 -17.02 10.43
CA ASN A 586 8.86 -18.02 11.06
C ASN A 586 10.01 -18.53 10.15
N PHE A 587 10.34 -17.85 9.05
CA PHE A 587 11.43 -18.27 8.17
C PHE A 587 12.69 -17.45 8.42
N LYS A 588 13.83 -18.12 8.60
CA LYS A 588 15.15 -17.49 8.46
C LYS A 588 15.36 -17.23 6.97
N ARG A 589 15.30 -15.96 6.55
CA ARG A 589 15.55 -15.57 5.16
C ARG A 589 17.03 -15.29 4.94
N SER A 590 17.50 -15.61 3.75
CA SER A 590 18.84 -15.22 3.27
C SER A 590 18.80 -13.94 2.44
N TYR A 591 17.63 -13.54 1.94
CA TYR A 591 17.46 -12.41 1.04
C TYR A 591 16.48 -11.38 1.59
N PRO A 592 16.60 -10.11 1.18
CA PRO A 592 15.61 -9.09 1.48
C PRO A 592 14.20 -9.52 1.08
N ALA A 593 13.21 -8.92 1.71
CA ALA A 593 11.80 -9.11 1.43
C ALA A 593 11.18 -7.80 0.95
N LYS A 594 10.42 -7.85 -0.13
CA LYS A 594 9.57 -6.78 -0.62
C LYS A 594 8.36 -6.62 0.31
N VAL A 595 8.14 -5.40 0.77
CA VAL A 595 6.90 -5.00 1.42
C VAL A 595 5.98 -4.47 0.34
N SER A 596 4.75 -4.97 0.31
CA SER A 596 3.81 -4.59 -0.74
C SER A 596 3.42 -3.12 -0.62
N ARG A 597 3.45 -2.43 -1.77
CA ARG A 597 2.86 -1.09 -2.00
C ARG A 597 3.52 0.11 -1.34
N ALA A 598 4.61 -0.04 -0.58
CA ALA A 598 5.25 1.12 0.03
C ALA A 598 5.82 2.10 -1.03
N PRO A 599 5.88 3.42 -0.75
CA PRO A 599 5.18 4.08 0.34
C PRO A 599 3.66 4.10 0.09
N TYR A 600 2.87 3.81 1.13
CA TYR A 600 1.41 3.64 1.02
C TYR A 600 0.68 4.16 2.26
N ARG A 601 -0.50 4.76 2.10
CA ARG A 601 -1.34 5.22 3.21
C ARG A 601 -2.69 4.51 3.23
N LEU A 602 -3.10 4.09 4.42
CA LEU A 602 -4.38 3.43 4.68
C LEU A 602 -5.12 4.21 5.76
N ARG A 603 -6.39 4.50 5.51
CA ARG A 603 -7.29 5.09 6.50
C ARG A 603 -8.50 4.19 6.72
N TYR A 604 -8.88 4.04 7.98
CA TYR A 604 -10.07 3.27 8.36
C TYR A 604 -10.87 4.06 9.36
N THR A 605 -12.16 4.23 9.08
CA THR A 605 -13.12 4.78 10.04
C THR A 605 -14.25 3.78 10.28
N LEU A 606 -14.73 3.72 11.50
CA LEU A 606 -15.89 2.93 11.89
C LEU A 606 -16.78 3.74 12.80
N ARG A 607 -18.07 3.83 12.45
CA ARG A 607 -19.14 4.27 13.35
C ARG A 607 -20.05 3.08 13.64
N MET A 608 -20.14 2.66 14.89
CA MET A 608 -21.03 1.59 15.32
C MET A 608 -22.09 2.13 16.27
N VAL A 609 -23.36 1.99 15.87
CA VAL A 609 -24.53 2.42 16.62
C VAL A 609 -25.16 1.19 17.28
N TRP A 610 -25.09 1.15 18.60
CA TRP A 610 -25.69 0.14 19.46
C TRP A 610 -27.16 0.45 19.76
N PRO A 611 -27.94 -0.51 20.29
CA PRO A 611 -29.31 -0.27 20.72
C PRO A 611 -29.38 0.89 21.74
N SER A 612 -30.49 1.63 21.74
CA SER A 612 -30.64 2.85 22.54
C SER A 612 -30.60 2.65 24.06
N ASN A 613 -30.73 1.41 24.53
CA ASN A 613 -30.57 1.04 25.93
C ASN A 613 -29.10 0.80 26.32
N VAL A 614 -28.15 0.79 25.39
CA VAL A 614 -26.71 0.78 25.71
C VAL A 614 -26.27 2.17 26.15
N SER A 615 -25.59 2.21 27.29
CA SER A 615 -25.15 3.42 27.98
C SER A 615 -23.69 3.29 28.38
N MET A 616 -22.81 3.64 27.46
CA MET A 616 -21.36 3.56 27.67
C MET A 616 -20.71 4.92 27.50
N MET A 617 -19.81 5.22 28.43
CA MET A 617 -18.89 6.33 28.33
C MET A 617 -17.49 5.76 28.54
N ARG A 618 -16.66 5.79 27.50
CA ARG A 618 -15.23 5.47 27.64
C ARG A 618 -14.41 6.63 27.15
N ASP A 619 -13.43 7.00 27.95
CA ASP A 619 -12.49 8.06 27.63
C ASP A 619 -11.86 7.78 26.26
N PRO A 620 -11.61 8.83 25.44
CA PRO A 620 -10.90 8.68 24.18
C PRO A 620 -9.58 7.94 24.40
N LEU A 621 -9.44 6.80 23.74
CA LEU A 621 -8.18 6.07 23.71
C LEU A 621 -7.45 6.43 22.43
N GLU A 622 -6.34 7.16 22.57
CA GLU A 622 -5.42 7.41 21.48
C GLU A 622 -4.12 6.61 21.69
N ARG A 623 -3.68 5.94 20.63
CA ARG A 623 -2.42 5.19 20.59
C ARG A 623 -1.71 5.48 19.28
N ASN A 624 -0.42 5.79 19.38
CA ASN A 624 0.44 6.10 18.25
C ASN A 624 1.67 5.18 18.30
N LEU A 625 2.08 4.67 17.14
CA LEU A 625 3.27 3.85 16.96
C LEU A 625 4.04 4.37 15.76
N ARG A 626 5.34 4.64 15.93
CA ARG A 626 6.22 5.12 14.87
C ARG A 626 7.54 4.39 14.93
N ASN A 627 7.95 3.83 13.80
CA ASN A 627 9.24 3.17 13.62
C ASN A 627 9.72 3.38 12.17
N GLU A 628 10.80 2.71 11.77
CA GLU A 628 11.36 2.82 10.41
C GLU A 628 10.48 2.18 9.32
N PHE A 629 9.61 1.23 9.66
CA PHE A 629 8.78 0.48 8.72
C PHE A 629 7.43 1.15 8.47
N PHE A 630 6.81 1.70 9.53
CA PHE A 630 5.51 2.35 9.45
C PHE A 630 5.26 3.40 10.52
N THR A 631 4.30 4.29 10.22
CA THR A 631 3.57 5.08 11.22
C THR A 631 2.15 4.56 11.36
N TYR A 632 1.64 4.47 12.59
CA TYR A 632 0.28 4.05 12.89
C TYR A 632 -0.33 4.92 13.98
N SER A 633 -1.56 5.34 13.78
CA SER A 633 -2.39 6.00 14.79
C SER A 633 -3.74 5.31 14.90
N THR A 634 -4.28 5.23 16.12
CA THR A 634 -5.67 4.86 16.34
C THR A 634 -6.29 5.73 17.43
N LYS A 635 -7.50 6.21 17.15
CA LYS A 635 -8.37 6.92 18.09
C LYS A 635 -9.66 6.12 18.24
N ARG A 636 -10.11 5.92 19.47
CA ARG A 636 -11.35 5.21 19.79
C ARG A 636 -12.14 6.00 20.83
N VAL A 637 -13.40 6.27 20.53
CA VAL A 637 -14.31 7.04 21.39
C VAL A 637 -15.64 6.28 21.50
N PHE A 638 -16.13 6.04 22.72
CA PHE A 638 -17.45 5.44 22.94
C PHE A 638 -18.29 6.40 23.78
N ARG A 639 -19.37 6.91 23.18
CA ARG A 639 -20.27 7.89 23.78
C ARG A 639 -21.72 7.42 23.65
N GLY A 640 -22.39 7.23 24.79
CA GLY A 640 -23.75 6.71 24.85
C GLY A 640 -23.86 5.33 24.24
N ASN A 641 -24.56 5.23 23.11
CA ASN A 641 -24.70 4.02 22.32
C ASN A 641 -23.87 4.05 21.02
N VAL A 642 -22.93 4.98 20.86
CA VAL A 642 -22.13 5.14 19.64
C VAL A 642 -20.65 4.93 19.92
N LEU A 643 -20.05 3.97 19.20
CA LEU A 643 -18.61 3.79 19.09
C LEU A 643 -18.11 4.44 17.81
N GLN A 644 -17.05 5.23 17.91
CA GLN A 644 -16.27 5.74 16.79
C GLN A 644 -14.83 5.23 16.89
N VAL A 645 -14.29 4.74 15.79
CA VAL A 645 -12.90 4.30 15.67
C VAL A 645 -12.30 4.91 14.42
N GLU A 646 -11.13 5.50 14.56
CA GLU A 646 -10.31 6.00 13.46
C GLU A 646 -8.94 5.35 13.52
N ARG A 647 -8.39 5.01 12.35
CA ARG A 647 -7.04 4.45 12.20
C ARG A 647 -6.37 5.01 10.96
N SER A 648 -5.07 5.28 11.08
CA SER A 648 -4.20 5.60 9.95
C SER A 648 -2.95 4.72 10.02
N LEU A 649 -2.58 4.12 8.89
CA LEU A 649 -1.33 3.36 8.74
C LEU A 649 -0.60 3.89 7.51
N GLU A 650 0.64 4.35 7.68
CA GLU A 650 1.54 4.67 6.57
C GLU A 650 2.70 3.67 6.54
N VAL A 651 2.84 2.97 5.42
CA VAL A 651 3.95 2.08 5.14
C VAL A 651 5.08 2.93 4.56
N LEU A 652 6.26 2.90 5.20
CA LEU A 652 7.37 3.78 4.87
C LEU A 652 8.44 3.10 4.01
N LYS A 653 8.63 1.78 4.19
CA LYS A 653 9.76 1.04 3.62
C LYS A 653 9.30 -0.01 2.61
N GLU A 654 9.90 0.00 1.42
CA GLU A 654 9.60 -0.93 0.31
C GLU A 654 10.27 -2.30 0.45
N THR A 655 11.39 -2.35 1.17
CA THR A 655 12.19 -3.56 1.34
C THR A 655 12.67 -3.70 2.78
N VAL A 656 12.73 -4.93 3.25
CA VAL A 656 13.16 -5.30 4.61
C VAL A 656 14.28 -6.31 4.48
N THR A 657 15.44 -6.03 5.06
CA THR A 657 16.61 -6.92 4.99
C THR A 657 16.45 -8.11 5.96
N PRO A 658 17.20 -9.21 5.80
CA PRO A 658 17.17 -10.32 6.75
C PRO A 658 17.39 -9.92 8.21
N ASP A 659 18.28 -8.96 8.47
CA ASP A 659 18.60 -8.49 9.83
C ASP A 659 17.48 -7.64 10.44
N GLU A 660 16.66 -7.02 9.60
CA GLU A 660 15.53 -6.18 10.01
C GLU A 660 14.26 -6.98 10.32
N LEU A 661 14.17 -8.25 9.91
CA LEU A 661 12.96 -9.07 10.07
C LEU A 661 12.53 -9.22 11.52
N LEU A 662 13.48 -9.33 12.45
CA LEU A 662 13.17 -9.42 13.87
C LEU A 662 12.56 -8.12 14.40
N ALA A 663 13.11 -6.98 13.98
CA ALA A 663 12.59 -5.66 14.34
C ALA A 663 11.19 -5.43 13.74
N LEU A 664 10.99 -5.81 12.47
CA LEU A 664 9.67 -5.75 11.83
C LEU A 664 8.65 -6.63 12.55
N ASN A 665 8.98 -7.89 12.83
CA ASN A 665 8.08 -8.81 13.54
C ASN A 665 7.69 -8.26 14.92
N SER A 666 8.65 -7.68 15.64
CA SER A 666 8.39 -7.02 16.94
C SER A 666 7.46 -5.82 16.77
N ALA A 667 7.68 -4.98 15.75
CA ALA A 667 6.82 -3.86 15.43
C ALA A 667 5.39 -4.29 15.04
N LEU A 668 5.24 -5.37 14.26
CA LEU A 668 3.95 -5.91 13.87
C LEU A 668 3.19 -6.53 15.07
N GLN A 669 3.89 -7.19 16.00
CA GLN A 669 3.28 -7.66 17.24
C GLN A 669 2.79 -6.49 18.11
N GLN A 670 3.57 -5.41 18.19
CA GLN A 670 3.13 -4.19 18.88
C GLN A 670 1.89 -3.59 18.20
N LEU A 671 1.89 -3.50 16.86
CA LEU A 671 0.73 -3.05 16.08
C LEU A 671 -0.51 -3.91 16.35
N GLU A 672 -0.39 -5.24 16.34
CA GLU A 672 -1.48 -6.15 16.68
C GLU A 672 -1.99 -5.94 18.11
N SER A 673 -1.10 -5.72 19.07
CA SER A 673 -1.46 -5.54 20.48
C SER A 673 -2.27 -4.27 20.76
N ILE A 674 -2.05 -3.21 19.98
CA ILE A 674 -2.77 -1.93 20.12
C ILE A 674 -4.00 -1.84 19.21
N THR A 675 -4.23 -2.84 18.35
CA THR A 675 -5.31 -2.84 17.37
C THR A 675 -6.47 -3.69 17.87
N ALA A 676 -7.46 -3.07 18.53
CA ALA A 676 -8.67 -3.76 18.97
C ALA A 676 -9.41 -4.43 17.78
N GLN A 677 -9.86 -5.66 17.97
CA GLN A 677 -10.62 -6.44 16.96
C GLN A 677 -12.10 -6.63 17.32
N GLY A 678 -12.56 -5.93 18.33
CA GLY A 678 -13.93 -5.98 18.79
C GLY A 678 -14.16 -5.01 19.92
N GLU A 679 -15.43 -4.74 20.17
CA GLU A 679 -15.91 -3.90 21.25
C GLU A 679 -16.69 -4.75 22.23
N PHE A 680 -16.43 -4.56 23.52
CA PHE A 680 -17.15 -5.24 24.60
C PHE A 680 -17.99 -4.22 25.37
N VAL A 681 -19.28 -4.54 25.50
CA VAL A 681 -20.27 -3.79 26.30
C VAL A 681 -20.62 -4.64 27.51
N GLU A 682 -20.33 -4.14 28.70
CA GLU A 682 -20.65 -4.77 29.98
C GLU A 682 -22.18 -4.94 30.14
N ARG A 683 -22.64 -5.96 30.87
CA ARG A 683 -24.09 -6.11 31.15
C ARG A 683 -24.65 -4.90 31.88
N GLU A 684 -23.86 -4.34 32.76
CA GLU A 684 -24.16 -3.17 33.56
C GLU A 684 -24.43 -1.93 32.70
N ALA A 685 -23.82 -1.85 31.51
CA ALA A 685 -24.01 -0.74 30.57
C ALA A 685 -25.35 -0.83 29.82
N ILE A 686 -26.11 -1.92 29.97
CA ILE A 686 -27.42 -2.10 29.35
C ILE A 686 -28.50 -1.62 30.33
N LYS A 687 -29.17 -0.53 29.99
CA LYS A 687 -30.29 0.00 30.77
C LYS A 687 -31.42 -1.02 30.82
N THR A 688 -31.91 -1.29 32.02
CA THR A 688 -33.11 -2.11 32.23
C THR A 688 -34.35 -1.24 32.04
N SER A 689 -35.33 -1.72 31.28
CA SER A 689 -36.66 -1.10 31.22
C SER A 689 -37.39 -1.36 32.53
N GLY A 690 -37.78 -0.29 33.22
CA GLY A 690 -38.65 -0.38 34.40
C GLY A 690 -40.06 -0.86 34.04
N PHE A 691 -40.71 -1.61 34.92
CA PHE A 691 -42.11 -2.02 34.73
C PHE A 691 -43.02 -0.78 34.76
N MET A 692 -43.86 -0.57 33.74
CA MET A 692 -44.70 0.63 33.59
C MET A 692 -43.93 1.97 33.68
N GLY A 693 -42.67 2.02 33.25
CA GLY A 693 -41.87 3.25 33.25
C GLY A 693 -41.33 3.67 34.63
N MET A 694 -41.57 2.89 35.69
CA MET A 694 -40.94 3.08 37.00
C MET A 694 -39.74 2.13 37.17
N GLY A 695 -38.57 2.68 37.52
CA GLY A 695 -37.38 1.91 37.91
C GLY A 695 -36.34 1.62 36.81
N GLY A 696 -36.39 2.28 35.65
CA GLY A 696 -35.33 2.17 34.63
C GLY A 696 -34.14 3.09 34.94
N SER A 697 -32.91 2.63 34.71
CA SER A 697 -31.68 3.41 34.93
C SER A 697 -31.53 4.53 33.88
N THR A 698 -31.37 5.78 34.32
CA THR A 698 -31.12 6.94 33.45
C THR A 698 -29.63 7.08 33.10
N LEU A 699 -29.28 7.92 32.10
CA LEU A 699 -27.87 8.26 31.81
C LEU A 699 -27.17 8.82 33.06
N LYS A 700 -27.86 9.66 33.82
CA LYS A 700 -27.39 10.20 35.10
C LYS A 700 -27.06 9.11 36.11
N ASP A 701 -27.89 8.07 36.22
CA ASP A 701 -27.64 6.94 37.12
C ASP A 701 -26.43 6.13 36.66
N THR A 702 -26.29 5.89 35.35
CA THR A 702 -25.13 5.21 34.76
C THR A 702 -23.84 5.97 35.06
N VAL A 703 -23.81 7.28 34.77
CA VAL A 703 -22.66 8.15 35.02
C VAL A 703 -22.30 8.14 36.50
N ARG A 704 -23.27 8.35 37.39
CA ARG A 704 -23.04 8.37 38.84
C ARG A 704 -22.49 7.05 39.36
N ARG A 705 -23.03 5.91 38.93
CA ARG A 705 -22.52 4.60 39.33
C ARG A 705 -21.10 4.37 38.84
N ARG A 706 -20.79 4.72 37.58
CA ARG A 706 -19.42 4.63 37.04
C ARG A 706 -18.46 5.44 37.91
N LEU A 707 -18.80 6.69 38.20
CA LEU A 707 -17.95 7.55 39.04
C LEU A 707 -17.75 6.95 40.44
N GLN A 708 -18.76 6.30 41.02
CA GLN A 708 -18.63 5.59 42.29
C GLN A 708 -17.69 4.37 42.21
N GLU A 709 -17.79 3.56 41.15
CA GLU A 709 -16.93 2.40 40.92
C GLU A 709 -15.48 2.82 40.67
N GLU A 710 -15.28 3.87 39.86
CA GLU A 710 -13.98 4.45 39.55
C GLU A 710 -13.33 5.05 40.81
N LEU A 711 -14.11 5.80 41.61
CA LEU A 711 -13.68 6.31 42.92
C LEU A 711 -13.26 5.16 43.85
N ALA A 712 -14.06 4.10 43.95
CA ALA A 712 -13.74 2.94 44.79
C ALA A 712 -12.50 2.17 44.30
N ALA A 713 -12.24 2.14 43.00
CA ALA A 713 -11.03 1.57 42.44
C ALA A 713 -9.78 2.38 42.84
N TYR A 714 -9.82 3.71 42.65
CA TYR A 714 -8.70 4.57 43.07
C TYR A 714 -8.50 4.59 44.58
N ASP A 715 -9.57 4.57 45.37
CA ASP A 715 -9.46 4.45 46.83
C ASP A 715 -8.73 3.18 47.24
N ARG A 716 -9.06 2.02 46.63
CA ARG A 716 -8.36 0.76 46.90
C ARG A 716 -6.89 0.81 46.49
N VAL A 717 -6.58 1.31 45.29
CA VAL A 717 -5.22 1.31 44.75
C VAL A 717 -4.32 2.29 45.51
N ILE A 718 -4.83 3.47 45.86
CA ILE A 718 -4.10 4.47 46.66
C ILE A 718 -3.90 3.94 48.09
N ALA A 719 -4.93 3.38 48.72
CA ALA A 719 -4.84 2.82 50.07
C ALA A 719 -3.88 1.63 50.17
N ALA A 720 -3.72 0.84 49.10
CA ALA A 720 -2.75 -0.24 49.04
C ALA A 720 -1.29 0.26 49.15
N GLY A 721 -1.04 1.56 48.98
CA GLY A 721 0.26 2.18 49.22
C GLY A 721 1.36 1.72 48.25
N ARG A 722 1.00 1.11 47.12
CA ARG A 722 1.93 0.54 46.13
C ARG A 722 2.37 1.54 45.05
N LEU A 723 1.58 2.58 44.79
CA LEU A 723 1.90 3.60 43.79
C LEU A 723 2.94 4.60 44.33
N ARG A 724 3.83 5.07 43.45
CA ARG A 724 4.89 6.06 43.76
C ARG A 724 5.09 7.00 42.58
N GLY A 725 5.64 8.19 42.83
CA GLY A 725 6.00 9.14 41.78
C GLY A 725 4.83 9.46 40.84
N ASN A 726 5.06 9.41 39.54
CA ASN A 726 4.07 9.79 38.52
C ASN A 726 2.81 8.90 38.53
N ASP A 727 2.92 7.62 38.90
CA ASP A 727 1.75 6.73 38.96
C ASP A 727 0.82 7.11 40.12
N LEU A 728 1.40 7.54 41.25
CA LEU A 728 0.63 8.06 42.38
C LEU A 728 -0.01 9.42 42.03
N VAL A 729 0.72 10.29 41.33
CA VAL A 729 0.18 11.56 40.83
C VAL A 729 -1.03 11.32 39.93
N GLU A 730 -0.93 10.43 38.93
CA GLU A 730 -2.06 10.15 38.03
C GLU A 730 -3.26 9.58 38.80
N ALA A 731 -3.05 8.65 39.72
CA ALA A 731 -4.15 8.09 40.51
C ALA A 731 -4.82 9.14 41.43
N LEU A 732 -4.04 10.01 42.07
CA LEU A 732 -4.57 11.12 42.87
C LEU A 732 -5.34 12.12 41.99
N CYS A 733 -4.80 12.45 40.81
CA CYS A 733 -5.44 13.37 39.88
C CYS A 733 -6.79 12.83 39.38
N ARG A 734 -6.83 11.56 38.99
CA ARG A 734 -8.08 10.91 38.57
C ARG A 734 -9.10 10.85 39.68
N ARG A 735 -8.68 10.51 40.91
CA ARG A 735 -9.59 10.55 42.07
C ARG A 735 -10.10 11.95 42.36
N ALA A 736 -9.25 12.97 42.21
CA ALA A 736 -9.59 14.36 42.42
C ALA A 736 -10.69 14.84 41.46
N GLU A 737 -10.54 14.53 40.17
CA GLU A 737 -11.50 14.84 39.10
C GLU A 737 -12.83 14.12 39.31
N VAL A 738 -12.79 12.81 39.58
CA VAL A 738 -14.00 12.01 39.87
C VAL A 738 -14.75 12.58 41.07
N ARG A 739 -14.05 12.98 42.14
CA ARG A 739 -14.67 13.64 43.31
C ARG A 739 -15.30 14.99 42.94
N ALA A 740 -14.65 15.79 42.11
CA ALA A 740 -15.22 17.05 41.63
C ALA A 740 -16.50 16.81 40.81
N GLU A 741 -16.50 15.84 39.90
CA GLU A 741 -17.67 15.45 39.10
C GLU A 741 -18.82 14.86 39.93
N MET A 742 -18.51 14.25 41.07
CA MET A 742 -19.47 13.75 42.05
C MET A 742 -20.01 14.82 43.01
N ASP A 743 -19.75 16.11 42.75
CA ASP A 743 -20.17 17.24 43.60
C ASP A 743 -19.45 17.24 44.97
N GLU A 744 -18.23 16.69 45.03
CA GLU A 744 -17.33 16.73 46.19
C GLU A 744 -16.00 17.49 45.90
N PRO A 745 -16.05 18.71 45.33
CA PRO A 745 -14.85 19.43 44.87
C PRO A 745 -13.85 19.74 45.98
N ALA A 746 -14.29 19.89 47.24
CA ALA A 746 -13.39 20.12 48.37
C ALA A 746 -12.48 18.90 48.64
N LYS A 747 -13.02 17.68 48.54
CA LYS A 747 -12.22 16.46 48.68
C LYS A 747 -11.35 16.24 47.45
N GLY A 748 -11.85 16.61 46.26
CA GLY A 748 -11.06 16.61 45.05
C GLY A 748 -9.86 17.56 45.15
N MET A 749 -10.05 18.76 45.70
CA MET A 749 -8.99 19.74 45.86
C MET A 749 -7.88 19.24 46.79
N ALA A 750 -8.23 18.54 47.88
CA ALA A 750 -7.25 17.93 48.77
C ALA A 750 -6.36 16.89 48.05
N ASP A 751 -6.96 16.07 47.17
CA ASP A 751 -6.22 15.10 46.35
C ASP A 751 -5.35 15.80 45.30
N ALA A 752 -5.86 16.86 44.64
CA ALA A 752 -5.10 17.61 43.64
C ALA A 752 -3.92 18.37 44.27
N GLU A 753 -4.08 18.91 45.49
CA GLU A 753 -2.99 19.51 46.25
C GLU A 753 -1.95 18.47 46.66
N GLU A 754 -2.37 17.26 47.03
CA GLU A 754 -1.46 16.14 47.28
C GLU A 754 -0.72 15.72 46.01
N ALA A 755 -1.40 15.65 44.85
CA ALA A 755 -0.76 15.36 43.58
C ALA A 755 0.35 16.37 43.25
N VAL A 756 0.13 17.67 43.48
CA VAL A 756 1.15 18.71 43.30
C VAL A 756 2.30 18.56 44.31
N ARG A 757 2.03 18.17 45.56
CA ARG A 757 3.08 17.88 46.55
C ARG A 757 3.95 16.69 46.15
N GLN A 758 3.33 15.63 45.63
CA GLN A 758 4.02 14.41 45.19
C GLN A 758 4.79 14.60 43.88
N GLY A 759 4.31 15.46 42.98
CA GLY A 759 4.93 15.71 41.68
C GLY A 759 4.95 17.19 41.29
N PRO A 760 5.74 18.06 41.96
CA PRO A 760 5.76 19.50 41.70
C PRO A 760 6.35 19.86 40.32
N SER A 761 7.12 18.96 39.70
CA SER A 761 7.62 19.08 38.33
C SER A 761 6.79 18.31 37.30
N ASN A 762 5.72 17.62 37.71
CA ASN A 762 4.85 16.87 36.81
C ASN A 762 3.73 17.80 36.28
N PRO A 763 3.65 18.07 34.96
CA PRO A 763 2.63 18.96 34.40
C PRO A 763 1.20 18.51 34.71
N ARG A 764 0.94 17.19 34.77
CA ARG A 764 -0.38 16.59 35.06
C ARG A 764 -0.93 16.99 36.43
N ALA A 765 -0.06 17.12 37.44
CA ALA A 765 -0.46 17.50 38.78
C ALA A 765 -1.04 18.93 38.84
N TRP A 766 -0.39 19.86 38.13
CA TRP A 766 -0.83 21.25 38.03
C TRP A 766 -2.10 21.37 37.16
N GLU A 767 -2.15 20.65 36.05
CA GLU A 767 -3.35 20.56 35.21
C GLU A 767 -4.57 20.10 36.03
N CYS A 768 -4.44 19.01 36.78
CA CYS A 768 -5.51 18.47 37.61
C CYS A 768 -6.02 19.49 38.63
N ARG A 769 -5.12 20.16 39.36
CA ARG A 769 -5.53 21.17 40.34
C ARG A 769 -6.23 22.35 39.65
N GLY A 770 -5.78 22.70 38.45
CA GLY A 770 -6.46 23.65 37.58
C GLY A 770 -7.90 23.21 37.23
N HIS A 771 -8.10 21.94 36.84
CA HIS A 771 -9.43 21.39 36.52
C HIS A 771 -10.35 21.43 37.75
N VAL A 772 -9.90 20.94 38.90
CA VAL A 772 -10.71 20.94 40.13
C VAL A 772 -11.02 22.37 40.60
N ALA A 773 -10.08 23.31 40.47
CA ALA A 773 -10.32 24.72 40.77
C ALA A 773 -11.38 25.33 39.84
N ARG A 774 -11.30 25.06 38.53
CA ARG A 774 -12.30 25.49 37.54
C ARG A 774 -13.68 24.92 37.86
N ASP A 775 -13.77 23.63 38.18
CA ASP A 775 -15.05 22.97 38.46
C ASP A 775 -15.67 23.47 39.78
N SER A 776 -14.82 23.94 40.71
CA SER A 776 -15.21 24.68 41.91
C SER A 776 -15.59 26.15 41.66
N ARG A 777 -15.60 26.60 40.39
CA ARG A 777 -15.79 28.00 39.94
C ARG A 777 -14.71 28.98 40.42
N ASP A 778 -13.57 28.49 40.90
CA ASP A 778 -12.38 29.29 41.21
C ASP A 778 -11.51 29.43 39.95
N PHE A 779 -12.05 30.12 38.95
CA PHE A 779 -11.38 30.32 37.67
C PHE A 779 -10.06 31.09 37.84
N ALA A 780 -10.00 32.03 38.79
CA ALA A 780 -8.81 32.83 39.08
C ALA A 780 -7.64 31.94 39.55
N ARG A 781 -7.90 30.95 40.39
CA ARG A 781 -6.89 29.99 40.85
C ARG A 781 -6.49 28.97 39.79
N SER A 782 -7.38 28.61 38.87
CA SER A 782 -7.09 27.64 37.80
C SER A 782 -6.07 28.14 36.74
N ILE A 783 -6.09 29.43 36.42
CA ILE A 783 -5.24 30.03 35.36
C ILE A 783 -3.72 29.88 35.62
N PRO A 784 -3.19 30.24 36.81
CA PRO A 784 -1.76 30.05 37.10
C PRO A 784 -1.36 28.57 37.09
N ASP A 785 -2.25 27.66 37.45
CA ASP A 785 -2.01 26.22 37.44
C ASP A 785 -1.88 25.67 36.01
N TYR A 786 -2.79 26.01 35.09
CA TYR A 786 -2.62 25.66 33.68
C TYR A 786 -1.37 26.30 33.06
N THR A 787 -1.05 27.54 33.45
CA THR A 787 0.16 28.22 32.99
C THR A 787 1.41 27.48 33.48
N ARG A 788 1.40 27.00 34.72
CA ARG A 788 2.49 26.18 35.25
C ARG A 788 2.60 24.85 34.51
N ALA A 789 1.49 24.15 34.26
CA ALA A 789 1.47 22.92 33.47
C ALA A 789 2.05 23.13 32.06
N LEU A 790 1.71 24.24 31.39
CA LEU A 790 2.29 24.63 30.09
C LEU A 790 3.81 24.79 30.18
N THR A 791 4.31 25.52 31.19
CA THR A 791 5.76 25.71 31.36
C THR A 791 6.52 24.42 31.68
N LEU A 792 5.83 23.39 32.15
CA LEU A 792 6.38 22.07 32.46
C LEU A 792 6.28 21.09 31.28
N GLY A 793 5.83 21.54 30.10
CA GLY A 793 5.73 20.71 28.91
C GLY A 793 4.50 19.79 28.89
N GLY A 794 3.40 20.18 29.54
CA GLY A 794 2.12 19.48 29.42
C GLY A 794 1.51 19.61 28.01
N ASN A 795 0.40 18.91 27.75
CA ASN A 795 -0.25 18.93 26.44
C ASN A 795 -0.77 20.34 26.11
N GLU A 796 -0.01 21.07 25.29
CA GLU A 796 -0.25 22.49 25.03
C GLU A 796 -1.66 22.76 24.50
N GLY A 797 -2.14 21.98 23.53
CA GLY A 797 -3.46 22.17 22.93
C GLY A 797 -4.60 22.13 23.96
N SER A 798 -4.60 21.11 24.83
CA SER A 798 -5.60 20.94 25.89
C SER A 798 -5.49 21.99 27.00
N LEU A 799 -4.25 22.35 27.37
CA LEU A 799 -4.00 23.34 28.41
C LEU A 799 -4.37 24.76 27.98
N TYR A 800 -4.08 25.14 26.72
CA TYR A 800 -4.55 26.40 26.15
C TYR A 800 -6.09 26.45 26.14
N GLN A 801 -6.75 25.37 25.73
CA GLN A 801 -8.22 25.30 25.79
C GLN A 801 -8.75 25.48 27.22
N SER A 802 -8.21 24.72 28.19
CA SER A 802 -8.66 24.75 29.58
C SER A 802 -8.46 26.13 30.22
N ARG A 803 -7.30 26.77 29.97
CA ARG A 803 -7.04 28.14 30.44
C ARG A 803 -7.93 29.16 29.75
N GLY A 804 -8.20 28.99 28.46
CA GLY A 804 -9.13 29.81 27.69
C GLY A 804 -10.55 29.77 28.26
N ILE A 805 -11.04 28.59 28.66
CA ILE A 805 -12.35 28.42 29.31
C ILE A 805 -12.41 29.18 30.64
N SER A 806 -11.38 29.04 31.50
CA SER A 806 -11.34 29.78 32.76
C SER A 806 -11.31 31.30 32.54
N ARG A 807 -10.55 31.79 31.56
CA ARG A 807 -10.53 33.21 31.16
C ARG A 807 -11.89 33.67 30.62
N PHE A 808 -12.57 32.84 29.85
CA PHE A 808 -13.91 33.13 29.32
C PHE A 808 -14.90 33.37 30.45
N PHE A 809 -14.96 32.47 31.45
CA PHE A 809 -15.86 32.62 32.60
C PHE A 809 -15.46 33.74 33.58
N MET A 810 -14.22 34.22 33.52
CA MET A 810 -13.80 35.46 34.19
C MET A 810 -14.17 36.74 33.41
N GLY A 811 -14.80 36.63 32.25
CA GLY A 811 -15.10 37.78 31.37
C GLY A 811 -13.89 38.32 30.60
N LYS A 812 -12.74 37.62 30.64
CA LYS A 812 -11.50 37.98 29.94
C LYS A 812 -11.53 37.46 28.50
N TYR A 813 -12.53 37.87 27.73
CA TYR A 813 -12.83 37.28 26.42
C TYR A 813 -11.69 37.42 25.39
N GLN A 814 -10.96 38.54 25.41
CA GLN A 814 -9.82 38.74 24.51
C GLN A 814 -8.66 37.77 24.82
N GLU A 815 -8.35 37.54 26.10
CA GLU A 815 -7.33 36.58 26.51
C GLU A 815 -7.78 35.14 26.22
N ALA A 816 -9.06 34.83 26.42
CA ALA A 816 -9.64 33.53 26.09
C ALA A 816 -9.57 33.23 24.58
N LEU A 817 -9.90 34.22 23.75
CA LEU A 817 -9.81 34.10 22.28
C LEU A 817 -8.38 33.79 21.82
N ALA A 818 -7.37 34.43 22.43
CA ALA A 818 -5.97 34.18 22.12
C ALA A 818 -5.58 32.73 22.46
N ASP A 819 -5.97 32.23 23.64
CA ASP A 819 -5.73 30.85 24.06
C ASP A 819 -6.41 29.83 23.13
N PHE A 820 -7.70 30.03 22.78
CA PHE A 820 -8.39 29.13 21.85
C PHE A 820 -7.75 29.12 20.47
N THR A 821 -7.26 30.26 19.99
CA THR A 821 -6.57 30.35 18.70
C THR A 821 -5.28 29.55 18.69
N GLN A 822 -4.49 29.60 19.77
CA GLN A 822 -3.30 28.74 19.91
C GLN A 822 -3.68 27.25 19.95
N SER A 823 -4.73 26.90 20.69
CA SER A 823 -5.22 25.52 20.75
C SER A 823 -5.67 24.97 19.39
N VAL A 824 -6.36 25.79 18.56
CA VAL A 824 -6.76 25.42 17.19
C VAL A 824 -5.54 25.18 16.29
N LEU A 825 -4.51 26.03 16.39
CA LEU A 825 -3.27 25.89 15.61
C LEU A 825 -2.52 24.60 15.93
N ILE A 826 -2.48 24.24 17.22
CA ILE A 826 -1.81 23.01 17.70
C ILE A 826 -2.61 21.76 17.32
N SER A 827 -3.94 21.83 17.41
CA SER A 827 -4.85 20.69 17.17
C SER A 827 -5.19 20.46 15.69
N LYS A 828 -4.36 20.92 14.76
CA LYS A 828 -4.68 20.95 13.31
C LYS A 828 -5.02 19.56 12.71
N ASP A 829 -4.50 18.49 13.31
CA ASP A 829 -4.60 17.12 12.82
C ASP A 829 -5.70 16.28 13.52
N ASP A 830 -6.33 16.78 14.60
CA ASP A 830 -7.51 16.16 15.26
C ASP A 830 -8.76 17.00 15.01
N ALA A 831 -9.54 16.61 13.99
CA ALA A 831 -10.71 17.37 13.55
C ALA A 831 -11.78 17.52 14.64
N GLU A 832 -12.01 16.50 15.46
CA GLU A 832 -13.05 16.53 16.51
C GLU A 832 -12.65 17.47 17.65
N SER A 833 -11.44 17.31 18.20
CA SER A 833 -10.94 18.19 19.26
C SER A 833 -10.89 19.64 18.79
N ARG A 834 -10.44 19.85 17.54
CA ARG A 834 -10.46 21.17 16.91
C ARG A 834 -11.86 21.77 16.79
N HIS A 835 -12.88 20.98 16.45
CA HIS A 835 -14.26 21.47 16.37
C HIS A 835 -14.76 22.00 17.72
N TYR A 836 -14.52 21.29 18.82
CA TYR A 836 -14.92 21.78 20.14
C TYR A 836 -14.19 23.07 20.54
N VAL A 837 -12.90 23.20 20.22
CA VAL A 837 -12.16 24.45 20.45
C VAL A 837 -12.70 25.58 19.57
N LEU A 838 -13.07 25.32 18.32
CA LEU A 838 -13.67 26.30 17.41
C LEU A 838 -15.01 26.84 17.93
N LEU A 839 -15.82 26.03 18.63
CA LEU A 839 -17.03 26.50 19.29
C LEU A 839 -16.73 27.58 20.34
N TRP A 840 -15.78 27.30 21.23
CA TRP A 840 -15.36 28.24 22.26
C TRP A 840 -14.66 29.48 21.68
N GLN A 841 -13.83 29.30 20.64
CA GLN A 841 -13.21 30.41 19.91
C GLN A 841 -14.27 31.33 19.30
N GLY A 842 -15.28 30.78 18.63
CA GLY A 842 -16.36 31.54 18.02
C GLY A 842 -17.23 32.29 19.04
N LEU A 843 -17.50 31.67 20.20
CA LEU A 843 -18.16 32.37 21.31
C LEU A 843 -17.32 33.54 21.82
N ALA A 844 -16.02 33.35 22.06
CA ALA A 844 -15.12 34.40 22.54
C ALA A 844 -15.01 35.55 21.51
N ALA A 845 -14.85 35.23 20.22
CA ALA A 845 -14.83 36.21 19.13
C ALA A 845 -16.08 37.09 19.15
N ARG A 846 -17.27 36.48 19.24
CA ARG A 846 -18.55 37.19 19.31
C ARG A 846 -18.66 38.11 20.53
N ARG A 847 -18.19 37.66 21.71
CA ARG A 847 -18.16 38.48 22.93
C ARG A 847 -17.22 39.69 22.84
N THR A 848 -16.21 39.61 21.97
CA THR A 848 -15.28 40.71 21.68
C THR A 848 -15.68 41.56 20.46
N GLY A 849 -16.82 41.27 19.82
CA GLY A 849 -17.26 41.97 18.60
C GLY A 849 -16.47 41.60 17.33
N GLN A 850 -15.68 40.52 17.38
CA GLN A 850 -14.92 40.02 16.23
C GLN A 850 -15.74 39.03 15.39
N ALA A 851 -15.44 38.95 14.10
CA ALA A 851 -16.06 37.99 13.19
C ALA A 851 -15.58 36.55 13.46
N PRO A 852 -16.38 35.51 13.08
CA PRO A 852 -15.93 34.12 13.10
C PRO A 852 -14.63 33.92 12.32
N SER A 853 -13.76 33.03 12.80
CA SER A 853 -12.52 32.66 12.11
C SER A 853 -12.80 31.93 10.78
N ALA A 854 -11.84 31.99 9.85
CA ALA A 854 -11.96 31.31 8.55
C ALA A 854 -12.07 29.79 8.74
N GLU A 855 -11.37 29.24 9.73
CA GLU A 855 -11.39 27.84 10.12
C GLU A 855 -12.78 27.41 10.61
N LEU A 856 -13.44 28.22 11.44
CA LEU A 856 -14.82 27.96 11.89
C LEU A 856 -15.80 28.02 10.70
N LEU A 857 -15.68 29.03 9.83
CA LEU A 857 -16.53 29.14 8.63
C LEU A 857 -16.33 27.96 7.68
N GLN A 858 -15.11 27.45 7.55
CA GLN A 858 -14.80 26.27 6.74
C GLN A 858 -15.38 25.01 7.37
N ALA A 859 -15.19 24.82 8.68
CA ALA A 859 -15.71 23.66 9.41
C ALA A 859 -17.25 23.61 9.35
N ALA A 860 -17.93 24.76 9.42
CA ALA A 860 -19.38 24.88 9.27
C ALA A 860 -19.89 24.54 7.85
N ARG A 861 -19.04 24.57 6.82
CA ARG A 861 -19.40 24.31 5.40
C ARG A 861 -19.10 22.88 4.92
N GLY A 862 -18.51 22.03 5.76
CA GLY A 862 -18.06 20.68 5.37
C GLY A 862 -19.22 19.80 4.85
N LYS A 863 -19.10 19.30 3.60
CA LYS A 863 -20.11 18.43 2.96
C LYS A 863 -20.29 17.13 3.77
N GLY A 864 -21.53 16.87 4.21
CA GLY A 864 -21.99 15.57 4.75
C GLY A 864 -22.49 15.53 6.20
N SER A 865 -22.88 16.65 6.84
CA SER A 865 -22.85 16.72 8.31
C SER A 865 -23.98 17.42 9.06
N ASP A 866 -25.21 17.43 8.56
CA ASP A 866 -26.34 17.86 9.41
C ASP A 866 -26.58 16.88 10.58
N ASP A 867 -26.17 15.61 10.44
CA ASP A 867 -26.37 14.54 11.45
C ASP A 867 -25.06 14.12 12.19
N VAL A 868 -23.92 14.77 11.91
CA VAL A 868 -22.63 14.48 12.58
C VAL A 868 -22.35 15.55 13.64
N TRP A 869 -22.38 15.15 14.90
CA TRP A 869 -22.15 16.05 16.04
C TRP A 869 -20.65 16.31 16.26
N PRO A 870 -20.18 17.54 16.57
CA PRO A 870 -20.94 18.76 16.90
C PRO A 870 -21.14 19.74 15.72
N ASN A 871 -21.16 19.30 14.46
CA ASN A 871 -21.20 20.22 13.30
C ASN A 871 -22.40 21.18 13.27
N PRO A 872 -23.62 20.81 13.67
CA PRO A 872 -24.72 21.76 13.83
C PRO A 872 -24.39 22.91 14.78
N LEU A 873 -23.61 22.67 15.84
CA LEU A 873 -23.15 23.72 16.76
C LEU A 873 -22.13 24.65 16.10
N LEU A 874 -21.24 24.14 15.27
CA LEU A 874 -20.29 24.96 14.51
C LEU A 874 -21.05 25.91 13.57
N ALA A 875 -22.07 25.39 12.89
CA ALA A 875 -22.94 26.16 12.01
C ALA A 875 -23.76 27.22 12.79
N LEU A 876 -24.21 26.90 14.01
CA LEU A 876 -24.86 27.87 14.90
C LEU A 876 -23.93 29.02 15.28
N VAL A 877 -22.73 28.70 15.77
CA VAL A 877 -21.76 29.71 16.22
C VAL A 877 -21.26 30.55 15.04
N ALA A 878 -21.08 29.94 13.87
CA ALA A 878 -20.75 30.60 12.61
C ALA A 878 -21.89 31.46 12.03
N GLY A 879 -23.14 31.25 12.49
CA GLY A 879 -24.32 31.97 12.03
C GLY A 879 -24.95 31.45 10.73
N SER A 880 -24.58 30.24 10.29
CA SER A 880 -25.15 29.60 9.10
C SER A 880 -26.31 28.64 9.38
N LEU A 881 -26.60 28.33 10.65
CA LEU A 881 -27.74 27.51 11.09
C LEU A 881 -28.43 28.16 12.30
N GLY A 882 -29.76 28.17 12.32
CA GLY A 882 -30.56 28.68 13.44
C GLY A 882 -30.70 27.68 14.60
N GLU A 883 -31.19 28.14 15.74
CA GLU A 883 -31.38 27.32 16.95
C GLU A 883 -32.29 26.09 16.68
N ASP A 884 -33.37 26.27 15.94
CA ASP A 884 -34.30 25.19 15.58
C ASP A 884 -33.63 24.08 14.77
N GLY A 885 -32.72 24.44 13.86
CA GLY A 885 -31.96 23.47 13.06
C GLY A 885 -31.05 22.60 13.93
N VAL A 886 -30.39 23.22 14.92
CA VAL A 886 -29.56 22.49 15.90
C VAL A 886 -30.40 21.54 16.75
N LEU A 887 -31.53 22.02 17.27
CA LEU A 887 -32.42 21.22 18.10
C LEU A 887 -33.03 20.05 17.31
N GLN A 888 -33.39 20.25 16.05
CA GLN A 888 -33.84 19.17 15.17
C GLN A 888 -32.74 18.12 14.95
N ALA A 889 -31.50 18.55 14.70
CA ALA A 889 -30.37 17.63 14.56
C ALA A 889 -30.12 16.81 15.84
N ALA A 890 -30.19 17.46 17.01
CA ALA A 890 -30.11 16.77 18.30
C ALA A 890 -31.29 15.79 18.51
N GLN A 891 -32.50 16.15 18.09
CA GLN A 891 -33.71 15.34 18.26
C GLN A 891 -33.75 14.08 17.39
N ARG A 892 -33.02 14.05 16.26
CA ARG A 892 -32.86 12.86 15.41
C ARG A 892 -32.01 11.76 16.05
N LYS A 893 -31.18 12.10 17.04
CA LYS A 893 -30.37 11.13 17.79
C LYS A 893 -31.25 10.26 18.69
N GLN A 894 -30.68 9.16 19.18
CA GLN A 894 -31.39 8.19 20.02
C GLN A 894 -30.60 7.90 21.30
N GLY A 895 -31.30 7.45 22.35
CA GLY A 895 -30.69 7.07 23.62
C GLY A 895 -29.84 8.19 24.21
N ASP A 896 -28.68 7.83 24.75
CA ASP A 896 -27.77 8.76 25.43
C ASP A 896 -27.14 9.78 24.49
N ASP A 897 -26.91 9.44 23.22
CA ASP A 897 -26.37 10.38 22.23
C ASP A 897 -27.31 11.59 22.05
N LYS A 898 -28.63 11.38 22.15
CA LYS A 898 -29.61 12.47 22.15
C LYS A 898 -29.49 13.36 23.38
N ASP A 899 -29.42 12.75 24.56
CA ASP A 899 -29.34 13.48 25.83
C ASP A 899 -28.06 14.32 25.91
N MET A 900 -26.94 13.75 25.45
CA MET A 900 -25.63 14.42 25.36
C MET A 900 -25.67 15.58 24.36
N ALA A 901 -26.18 15.35 23.15
CA ALA A 901 -26.31 16.40 22.15
C ALA A 901 -27.26 17.52 22.60
N LEU A 902 -28.36 17.20 23.29
CA LEU A 902 -29.26 18.21 23.84
C LEU A 902 -28.58 19.05 24.94
N THR A 903 -27.76 18.45 25.80
CA THR A 903 -26.97 19.19 26.79
C THR A 903 -26.06 20.22 26.12
N GLU A 904 -25.31 19.81 25.10
CA GLU A 904 -24.42 20.73 24.37
C GLU A 904 -25.22 21.78 23.57
N ALA A 905 -26.27 21.37 22.85
CA ALA A 905 -27.15 22.26 22.08
C ALA A 905 -27.67 23.42 22.93
N TRP A 906 -28.29 23.07 24.04
CA TRP A 906 -28.91 24.05 24.93
C TRP A 906 -27.88 24.96 25.59
N PHE A 907 -26.68 24.45 25.91
CA PHE A 907 -25.61 25.29 26.42
C PHE A 907 -25.16 26.34 25.40
N PHE A 908 -24.83 25.93 24.17
CA PHE A 908 -24.38 26.86 23.13
C PHE A 908 -25.50 27.83 22.69
N ILE A 909 -26.75 27.37 22.61
CA ILE A 909 -27.92 28.25 22.40
C ILE A 909 -28.01 29.29 23.54
N GLY A 910 -27.85 28.87 24.80
CA GLY A 910 -27.84 29.78 25.94
C GLY A 910 -26.74 30.84 25.85
N GLN A 911 -25.53 30.45 25.44
CA GLN A 911 -24.43 31.39 25.21
C GLN A 911 -24.72 32.38 24.08
N MET A 912 -25.32 31.92 22.98
CA MET A 912 -25.71 32.77 21.85
C MET A 912 -26.79 33.79 22.24
N ARG A 913 -27.86 33.35 22.93
CA ARG A 913 -28.93 34.22 23.44
C ARG A 913 -28.39 35.25 24.43
N LEU A 914 -27.46 34.85 25.29
CA LEU A 914 -26.81 35.73 26.25
C LEU A 914 -25.89 36.76 25.57
N ALA A 915 -25.24 36.40 24.45
CA ALA A 915 -24.46 37.35 23.64
C ALA A 915 -25.36 38.37 22.92
N SER A 916 -26.58 37.98 22.56
CA SER A 916 -27.61 38.87 21.97
C SER A 916 -28.41 39.68 23.01
N GLY A 917 -28.09 39.59 24.30
CA GLY A 917 -28.74 40.34 25.36
C GLY A 917 -30.07 39.77 25.87
N ASN A 918 -30.51 38.61 25.38
CA ASN A 918 -31.75 37.97 25.83
C ASN A 918 -31.51 37.07 27.06
N VAL A 919 -31.38 37.70 28.23
CA VAL A 919 -31.01 37.03 29.49
C VAL A 919 -32.04 35.99 29.95
N ALA A 920 -33.35 36.28 29.80
CA ALA A 920 -34.40 35.35 30.22
C ALA A 920 -34.39 34.07 29.39
N ALA A 921 -34.30 34.18 28.06
CA ALA A 921 -34.23 33.02 27.18
C ALA A 921 -32.89 32.26 27.29
N ALA A 922 -31.80 32.95 27.66
CA ALA A 922 -30.53 32.30 27.96
C ALA A 922 -30.60 31.46 29.25
N ARG A 923 -31.24 31.97 30.31
CA ARG A 923 -31.49 31.22 31.54
C ARG A 923 -32.25 29.92 31.27
N GLU A 924 -33.35 30.01 30.54
CA GLU A 924 -34.16 28.85 30.16
C GLU A 924 -33.32 27.81 29.38
N ALA A 925 -32.48 28.27 28.46
CA ALA A 925 -31.59 27.40 27.70
C ALA A 925 -30.57 26.70 28.62
N PHE A 926 -29.95 27.39 29.58
CA PHE A 926 -29.04 26.75 30.54
C PHE A 926 -29.75 25.77 31.48
N GLU A 927 -30.98 26.05 31.89
CA GLU A 927 -31.82 25.10 32.64
C GLU A 927 -32.10 23.84 31.80
N ASN A 928 -32.43 24.01 30.51
CA ASN A 928 -32.64 22.91 29.58
C ASN A 928 -31.36 22.08 29.35
N ALA A 929 -30.19 22.71 29.29
CA ALA A 929 -28.90 22.02 29.15
C ALA A 929 -28.61 21.05 30.32
N ARG A 930 -29.15 21.35 31.51
CA ARG A 930 -28.96 20.55 32.73
C ARG A 930 -30.01 19.46 32.93
N LYS A 931 -31.15 19.51 32.24
CA LYS A 931 -32.22 18.49 32.37
C LYS A 931 -31.74 17.05 32.12
N PRO A 932 -30.90 16.75 31.10
CA PRO A 932 -30.46 15.38 30.83
C PRO A 932 -29.49 14.80 31.89
N GLY A 933 -28.86 15.65 32.72
CA GLY A 933 -28.06 15.19 33.84
C GLY A 933 -26.66 14.65 33.48
N VAL A 934 -26.09 15.04 32.33
CA VAL A 934 -24.76 14.62 31.86
C VAL A 934 -23.64 15.35 32.62
N SER A 935 -23.43 15.02 33.90
CA SER A 935 -22.53 15.76 34.80
C SER A 935 -21.05 15.75 34.40
N VAL A 936 -20.65 14.79 33.57
CA VAL A 936 -19.28 14.63 33.03
C VAL A 936 -18.97 15.60 31.88
N TYR A 937 -19.98 16.31 31.36
CA TYR A 937 -19.77 17.29 30.27
C TYR A 937 -19.46 18.68 30.81
N LEU A 938 -18.50 19.35 30.18
CA LEU A 938 -18.16 20.73 30.51
C LEU A 938 -19.38 21.64 30.35
N GLU A 939 -20.16 21.45 29.28
CA GLU A 939 -21.35 22.23 28.95
C GLU A 939 -22.42 22.13 30.04
N TYR A 940 -22.54 20.97 30.69
CA TYR A 940 -23.43 20.79 31.84
C TYR A 940 -22.97 21.63 33.04
N GLN A 941 -21.67 21.56 33.37
CA GLN A 941 -21.08 22.31 34.50
C GLN A 941 -21.14 23.81 34.23
N ALA A 942 -20.75 24.22 33.02
CA ALA A 942 -20.74 25.58 32.53
C ALA A 942 -22.14 26.23 32.51
N ALA A 943 -23.18 25.48 32.13
CA ALA A 943 -24.56 25.94 32.27
C ALA A 943 -24.90 26.25 33.73
N GLY A 944 -24.44 25.42 34.68
CA GLY A 944 -24.58 25.68 36.11
C GLY A 944 -23.83 26.93 36.57
N TRP A 945 -22.61 27.16 36.07
CA TRP A 945 -21.81 28.34 36.38
C TRP A 945 -22.49 29.63 35.91
N GLU A 946 -23.08 29.61 34.70
CA GLU A 946 -23.84 30.73 34.15
C GLU A 946 -25.13 31.00 34.92
N LEU A 947 -25.91 29.96 35.25
CA LEU A 947 -27.13 30.13 36.05
C LEU A 947 -26.82 30.80 37.39
N ALA A 948 -25.82 30.32 38.10
CA ALA A 948 -25.42 30.92 39.37
C ALA A 948 -24.88 32.35 39.22
N ARG A 949 -24.23 32.68 38.09
CA ARG A 949 -23.80 34.05 37.78
C ARG A 949 -25.00 34.97 37.52
N LEU A 950 -25.99 34.50 36.78
CA LEU A 950 -27.22 35.24 36.47
C LEU A 950 -28.09 35.47 37.72
N GLU A 951 -28.16 34.49 38.63
CA GLU A 951 -28.85 34.62 39.92
C GLU A 951 -28.18 35.65 40.83
N GLN A 952 -26.85 35.66 40.91
CA GLN A 952 -26.10 36.69 41.63
C GLN A 952 -26.28 38.09 41.04
N ALA A 953 -26.41 38.20 39.71
CA ALA A 953 -26.66 39.47 39.04
C ALA A 953 -28.11 39.96 39.22
N ALA A 954 -29.08 39.06 39.39
CA ALA A 954 -30.47 39.41 39.69
C ALA A 954 -30.71 39.75 41.18
N SER A 955 -29.77 39.36 42.06
CA SER A 955 -29.80 39.64 43.50
C SER A 955 -29.06 40.93 43.90
N LYS A 956 -28.46 41.62 42.93
CA LYS A 956 -27.81 42.93 43.06
C LYS A 956 -28.65 43.96 42.32
#